data_AF-A8G950-F1
#
_entry.id   AF-A8G950-F1
#
_cell.length_a   1.000
_cell.length_b   1.000
_cell.length_c   1.000
_cell.angle_alpha   90.00
_cell.angle_beta   90.00
_cell.angle_gamma   90.00
#
_symmetry.space_group_name_H-M   'P 1'
#
loop_
_entity.id
_entity.type
_entity.pdbx_description
1 polymer ?
#
loop_
_entity_poly.entity_id
_entity_poly.type
_entity_poly.pdbx_seq_one_letter_code
_entity_poly.pdbx_strand_id
1 'polypeptide(L)'
;MTSMGYVWRGEGWQRGFSDNEDNILVEAWVGGPPKKPEPLTNVFEKISDINKPISIHPENDDVIPFGDEAKKIYRDDANKAIDLASGITSDIERKMQETDKDIANVSSQLTQPQRTELEKASLNLVLSKLKVKQERLNVLRHNANKSRAHEEYTKYYNEEMFMAYDATSWRDNYRKENSKKAQEKRQEEQQHKIDAETARQRVSVLENEQREKENEVHRLRELEFAAEEARKAEEARKAEEARKAEEARRAEEARRAEEARRAEEARRAEEARKVEAARKALFAKAGILDAPAYTPEKAKAATAALATAGAMVLNRAPGMLQLSTAAEGVLTTTSELAGSIAGAVWRGAIALAEAATVSTAGATVSALVMGFWPTEAGKGSDKLYGRDIVMFGFQANLIAAGKVSISPEMHSVDLPVRGSLVMENGQQQVRLVKTGIGGVPASVPILKAVRDEKTGLDRITLPSVGGAPSRTILINPAPVGPTAPPHTGNSSPAPVTPVHTGTTVKQADSIVTTSFPADDLKELQDFIYWQPDATGSGVEPIYVMQSDPLDSGRFTRKQLDKKFKHAIDFGISDTKKNRETLTKFRDEVNAHLADKETVERGTYRREKGSKVYFNPKSMRVVILKANGDFLSGWKIDPKEENGKIYLETGVL
;
A
#
# COMPACT_ATOMS: atom_id res chain seq x y z
N MET A 1 22.79 23.24 29.77
CA MET A 1 23.17 21.87 30.16
C MET A 1 24.01 21.82 31.45
N THR A 2 24.95 22.74 31.66
CA THR A 2 25.75 22.82 32.90
C THR A 2 24.92 23.21 34.13
N SER A 3 23.90 24.07 33.97
CA SER A 3 22.92 24.40 35.03
C SER A 3 21.97 23.25 35.40
N MET A 4 22.00 22.14 34.64
CA MET A 4 21.26 20.90 34.90
C MET A 4 22.18 19.74 35.33
N GLY A 5 23.47 20.00 35.62
CA GLY A 5 24.41 19.00 36.13
C GLY A 5 25.11 18.11 35.07
N TYR A 6 24.95 18.40 33.78
CA TYR A 6 25.61 17.63 32.71
C TYR A 6 26.93 18.29 32.28
N VAL A 7 28.02 17.51 32.29
CA VAL A 7 29.35 17.92 31.81
C VAL A 7 29.56 17.41 30.38
N TRP A 8 29.71 18.32 29.42
CA TRP A 8 29.96 17.99 28.01
C TRP A 8 31.42 17.56 27.81
N ARG A 9 31.64 16.38 27.19
CA ARG A 9 32.98 15.76 27.02
C ARG A 9 33.57 15.91 25.60
N GLY A 10 33.08 16.86 24.80
CA GLY A 10 33.73 17.26 23.54
C GLY A 10 33.49 16.37 22.32
N GLU A 11 32.46 15.50 22.31
CA GLU A 11 32.06 14.74 21.12
C GLU A 11 30.56 14.89 20.85
N GLY A 12 30.21 15.51 19.71
CA GLY A 12 28.85 15.60 19.17
C GLY A 12 28.38 17.01 18.80
N TRP A 13 27.35 17.09 17.96
CA TRP A 13 26.70 18.35 17.54
C TRP A 13 25.22 18.33 17.91
N GLN A 14 24.64 19.50 18.13
CA GLN A 14 23.22 19.68 18.48
C GLN A 14 22.50 20.55 17.45
N ARG A 15 21.25 20.22 17.15
CA ARG A 15 20.38 21.03 16.29
C ARG A 15 19.09 21.35 17.03
N GLY A 16 18.84 22.64 17.22
CA GLY A 16 17.60 23.18 17.78
C GLY A 16 16.63 23.54 16.66
N PHE A 17 15.35 23.20 16.81
CA PHE A 17 14.28 23.67 15.95
C PHE A 17 13.16 24.30 16.78
N SER A 18 12.63 25.44 16.34
CA SER A 18 11.41 26.02 16.89
C SER A 18 10.21 25.57 16.04
N ASP A 19 9.26 24.90 16.68
CA ASP A 19 8.01 24.43 16.06
C ASP A 19 6.83 25.32 16.51
N ASN A 20 7.03 26.64 16.37
CA ASN A 20 6.22 27.78 16.85
C ASN A 20 6.73 28.43 18.16
N GLU A 21 6.26 29.67 18.42
CA GLU A 21 6.86 30.73 19.24
C GLU A 21 7.24 30.39 20.70
N ASP A 22 6.92 29.18 21.22
CA ASP A 22 7.19 28.81 22.62
C ASP A 22 7.86 27.43 22.84
N ASN A 23 8.24 26.68 21.80
CA ASN A 23 8.92 25.37 21.95
C ASN A 23 10.27 25.29 21.21
N ILE A 24 11.29 24.68 21.83
CA ILE A 24 12.57 24.31 21.19
C ILE A 24 12.80 22.80 21.31
N LEU A 25 12.83 22.12 20.17
CA LEU A 25 13.24 20.72 20.04
C LEU A 25 14.77 20.67 19.89
N VAL A 26 15.47 19.89 20.73
CA VAL A 26 16.94 19.74 20.65
C VAL A 26 17.30 18.29 20.35
N GLU A 27 17.91 18.06 19.18
CA GLU A 27 18.50 16.77 18.83
C GLU A 27 20.01 16.81 19.05
N ALA A 28 20.59 15.76 19.64
CA ALA A 28 22.04 15.62 19.84
C ALA A 28 22.55 14.30 19.25
N TRP A 29 23.69 14.35 18.56
CA TRP A 29 24.28 13.20 17.86
C TRP A 29 25.77 13.06 18.17
N VAL A 30 26.28 11.82 18.21
CA VAL A 30 27.71 11.49 18.32
C VAL A 30 28.20 10.93 16.99
N GLY A 31 29.07 11.66 16.28
CA GLY A 31 29.59 11.30 14.95
C GLY A 31 29.60 12.47 13.96
N GLY A 32 30.11 12.25 12.73
CA GLY A 32 30.16 13.24 11.65
C GLY A 32 28.76 13.70 11.18
N PRO A 33 28.64 14.87 10.51
CA PRO A 33 27.35 15.49 10.21
C PRO A 33 26.46 14.58 9.34
N PRO A 34 25.20 14.30 9.75
CA PRO A 34 24.31 13.44 8.98
C PRO A 34 23.87 14.11 7.67
N LYS A 35 23.78 13.33 6.59
CA LYS A 35 23.06 13.73 5.36
C LYS A 35 21.57 13.83 5.70
N LYS A 36 20.93 14.95 5.30
CA LYS A 36 19.54 15.36 5.62
C LYS A 36 18.53 14.20 5.80
N PRO A 37 17.72 14.18 6.86
CA PRO A 37 16.52 13.34 6.94
C PRO A 37 15.29 14.01 6.32
N GLU A 38 14.40 13.18 5.77
CA GLU A 38 13.05 13.50 5.28
C GLU A 38 12.10 13.90 6.44
N PRO A 39 11.04 14.70 6.18
CA PRO A 39 10.12 15.16 7.20
C PRO A 39 9.18 14.03 7.63
N LEU A 40 9.11 13.75 8.94
CA LEU A 40 8.06 12.90 9.52
C LEU A 40 7.23 13.68 10.54
N THR A 41 5.92 13.45 10.41
CA THR A 41 4.79 13.93 11.18
C THR A 41 4.53 13.03 12.39
N ASN A 42 4.24 13.62 13.57
CA ASN A 42 3.10 13.34 14.46
C ASN A 42 3.37 13.84 15.91
N VAL A 43 2.31 14.36 16.55
CA VAL A 43 2.26 15.19 17.77
C VAL A 43 1.81 14.38 19.01
N PHE A 44 2.18 14.78 20.24
CA PHE A 44 1.31 15.10 21.41
C PHE A 44 2.00 14.91 22.79
N GLU A 45 2.03 15.96 23.63
CA GLU A 45 1.72 15.93 25.08
C GLU A 45 1.43 17.36 25.65
N LYS A 46 0.78 17.45 26.83
CA LYS A 46 -0.16 18.50 27.29
C LYS A 46 0.39 19.92 27.58
N ILE A 47 -0.49 20.92 27.35
CA ILE A 47 -0.27 22.39 27.30
C ILE A 47 -0.26 23.12 28.67
N SER A 48 -0.39 22.47 29.83
CA SER A 48 -0.61 23.22 31.10
C SER A 48 0.63 23.70 31.87
N ASP A 49 1.86 23.35 31.47
CA ASP A 49 2.99 23.45 32.42
C ASP A 49 4.06 24.49 32.07
N ILE A 50 3.93 25.29 31.00
CA ILE A 50 5.00 26.21 30.56
C ILE A 50 4.44 27.61 30.27
N ASN A 51 3.95 28.27 31.32
CA ASN A 51 3.72 29.72 31.29
C ASN A 51 4.67 30.37 32.31
N LYS A 52 5.94 30.52 31.91
CA LYS A 52 6.89 31.48 32.51
C LYS A 52 7.78 32.06 31.42
N PRO A 53 7.83 33.38 31.23
CA PRO A 53 8.65 33.99 30.17
C PRO A 53 10.13 33.91 30.58
N ILE A 54 10.98 33.36 29.70
CA ILE A 54 12.43 33.48 29.82
C ILE A 54 12.92 34.34 28.67
N SER A 55 13.31 35.57 29.03
CA SER A 55 14.11 36.47 28.21
C SER A 55 15.46 35.81 27.91
N ILE A 56 15.83 35.69 26.63
CA ILE A 56 17.14 35.18 26.21
C ILE A 56 17.97 36.36 25.71
N HIS A 57 18.77 36.94 26.59
CA HIS A 57 19.94 37.72 26.16
C HIS A 57 21.05 36.72 25.75
N PRO A 58 21.66 36.89 24.56
CA PRO A 58 22.67 35.97 24.07
C PRO A 58 24.03 36.44 24.57
N GLU A 59 24.63 35.71 25.50
CA GLU A 59 26.05 35.83 25.78
C GLU A 59 26.72 34.46 25.72
N ASN A 60 27.65 34.34 24.78
CA ASN A 60 28.86 33.50 24.81
C ASN A 60 28.74 31.99 24.61
N ASP A 61 28.31 31.55 23.42
CA ASP A 61 28.77 30.29 22.84
C ASP A 61 29.54 30.59 21.54
N ASP A 62 30.79 30.11 21.43
CA ASP A 62 31.67 30.27 20.27
C ASP A 62 31.11 29.53 19.04
N VAL A 63 30.22 30.18 18.29
CA VAL A 63 29.70 29.65 17.03
C VAL A 63 30.72 29.89 15.92
N ILE A 64 31.30 28.79 15.41
CA ILE A 64 32.26 28.82 14.29
C ILE A 64 31.52 29.33 13.03
N PRO A 65 32.00 30.41 12.37
CA PRO A 65 31.41 30.89 11.12
C PRO A 65 31.41 29.80 10.04
N PHE A 66 30.34 29.71 9.26
CA PHE A 66 30.30 28.80 8.10
C PHE A 66 31.45 29.10 7.14
N GLY A 67 32.18 28.07 6.71
CA GLY A 67 33.20 28.20 5.67
C GLY A 67 32.59 28.60 4.32
N ASP A 68 33.36 29.30 3.48
CA ASP A 68 32.87 29.83 2.21
C ASP A 68 32.39 28.74 1.24
N GLU A 69 33.01 27.56 1.28
CA GLU A 69 32.57 26.40 0.49
C GLU A 69 31.19 25.90 0.94
N ALA A 70 30.92 25.85 2.25
CA ALA A 70 29.61 25.47 2.77
C ALA A 70 28.54 26.51 2.37
N LYS A 71 28.84 27.81 2.51
CA LYS A 71 27.94 28.89 2.07
C LYS A 71 27.60 28.78 0.58
N LYS A 72 28.59 28.47 -0.25
CA LYS A 72 28.40 28.25 -1.69
C LYS A 72 27.49 27.06 -1.97
N ILE A 73 27.69 25.92 -1.31
CA ILE A 73 26.82 24.73 -1.45
C ILE A 73 25.37 25.07 -1.10
N TYR A 74 25.12 25.76 0.03
CA TYR A 74 23.78 26.15 0.43
C TYR A 74 23.11 27.10 -0.57
N ARG A 75 23.86 28.04 -1.15
CA ARG A 75 23.36 28.95 -2.21
C ARG A 75 23.02 28.20 -3.49
N ASP A 76 23.90 27.32 -3.94
CA ASP A 76 23.73 26.52 -5.16
C ASP A 76 22.52 25.58 -5.03
N ASP A 77 22.36 24.95 -3.87
CA ASP A 77 21.23 24.06 -3.59
C ASP A 77 19.91 24.84 -3.53
N ALA A 78 19.89 25.99 -2.86
CA ALA A 78 18.70 26.85 -2.81
C ALA A 78 18.31 27.36 -4.20
N ASN A 79 19.28 27.78 -5.03
CA ASN A 79 19.01 28.23 -6.39
C ASN A 79 18.43 27.08 -7.24
N LYS A 80 18.99 25.87 -7.17
CA LYS A 80 18.44 24.69 -7.87
C LYS A 80 17.00 24.38 -7.44
N ALA A 81 16.70 24.47 -6.15
CA ALA A 81 15.35 24.22 -5.64
C ALA A 81 14.35 25.27 -6.13
N ILE A 82 14.75 26.55 -6.12
CA ILE A 82 13.94 27.66 -6.66
C ILE A 82 13.73 27.52 -8.18
N ASP A 83 14.76 27.14 -8.93
CA ASP A 83 14.68 26.93 -10.38
C ASP A 83 13.73 25.78 -10.72
N LEU A 84 13.82 24.66 -9.98
CA LEU A 84 12.92 23.52 -10.13
C LEU A 84 11.47 23.92 -9.83
N ALA A 85 11.23 24.60 -8.71
CA ALA A 85 9.89 25.06 -8.34
C ALA A 85 9.33 26.05 -9.38
N SER A 86 10.17 26.94 -9.91
CA SER A 86 9.79 27.88 -10.96
C SER A 86 9.43 27.17 -12.27
N GLY A 87 10.20 26.15 -12.67
CA GLY A 87 9.90 25.31 -13.83
C GLY A 87 8.54 24.60 -13.70
N ILE A 88 8.24 24.06 -12.52
CA ILE A 88 6.95 23.43 -12.23
C ILE A 88 5.81 24.46 -12.33
N THR A 89 5.98 25.65 -11.76
CA THR A 89 4.98 26.73 -11.86
C THR A 89 4.72 27.11 -13.33
N SER A 90 5.76 27.32 -14.14
CA SER A 90 5.62 27.66 -15.57
C SER A 90 4.91 26.55 -16.37
N ASP A 91 5.19 25.28 -16.06
CA ASP A 91 4.51 24.14 -16.69
C ASP A 91 3.02 24.10 -16.36
N ILE A 92 2.65 24.41 -15.13
CA ILE A 92 1.25 24.50 -14.70
C ILE A 92 0.57 25.67 -15.39
N GLU A 93 1.19 26.84 -15.45
CA GLU A 93 0.66 28.03 -16.11
C GLU A 93 0.40 27.80 -17.60
N ARG A 94 1.30 27.09 -18.29
CA ARG A 94 1.09 26.68 -19.68
C ARG A 94 -0.14 25.79 -19.84
N LYS A 95 -0.32 24.79 -18.97
CA LYS A 95 -1.50 23.91 -18.97
C LYS A 95 -2.80 24.66 -18.65
N MET A 96 -2.72 25.69 -17.80
CA MET A 96 -3.85 26.58 -17.53
C MET A 96 -4.22 27.39 -18.78
N GLN A 97 -3.24 27.95 -19.49
CA GLN A 97 -3.48 28.67 -20.74
C GLN A 97 -4.09 27.77 -21.82
N GLU A 98 -3.65 26.51 -21.93
CA GLU A 98 -4.26 25.52 -22.82
C GLU A 98 -5.72 25.24 -22.44
N THR A 99 -5.98 25.05 -21.14
CA THR A 99 -7.34 24.81 -20.64
C THR A 99 -8.24 26.03 -20.84
N ASP A 100 -7.72 27.26 -20.70
CA ASP A 100 -8.47 28.49 -21.01
C ASP A 100 -8.82 28.60 -22.50
N LYS A 101 -7.92 28.17 -23.40
CA LYS A 101 -8.22 28.07 -24.84
C LYS A 101 -9.33 27.05 -25.11
N ASP A 102 -9.31 25.90 -24.45
CA ASP A 102 -10.36 24.88 -24.56
C ASP A 102 -11.70 25.42 -24.06
N ILE A 103 -11.69 26.13 -22.92
CA ILE A 103 -12.88 26.80 -22.35
C ILE A 103 -13.45 27.81 -23.35
N ALA A 104 -12.60 28.66 -23.94
CA ALA A 104 -13.04 29.65 -24.93
C ALA A 104 -13.61 29.00 -26.20
N ASN A 105 -12.99 27.91 -26.67
CA ASN A 105 -13.46 27.14 -27.82
C ASN A 105 -14.83 26.49 -27.55
N VAL A 106 -15.00 25.82 -26.42
CA VAL A 106 -16.30 25.21 -26.06
C VAL A 106 -17.37 26.29 -25.84
N SER A 107 -16.99 27.44 -25.24
CA SER A 107 -17.90 28.57 -25.04
C SER A 107 -18.36 29.20 -26.37
N SER A 108 -17.50 29.27 -27.38
CA SER A 108 -17.90 29.77 -28.71
C SER A 108 -18.78 28.78 -29.48
N GLN A 109 -18.65 27.48 -29.22
CA GLN A 109 -19.56 26.47 -29.78
C GLN A 109 -21.00 26.61 -29.23
N LEU A 110 -21.14 27.04 -27.97
CA LEU A 110 -22.43 27.30 -27.32
C LEU A 110 -23.20 28.48 -27.92
N THR A 111 -22.55 29.41 -28.62
CA THR A 111 -23.20 30.59 -29.22
C THR A 111 -23.68 30.38 -30.66
N GLN A 112 -23.41 29.22 -31.25
CA GLN A 112 -23.83 28.90 -32.62
C GLN A 112 -25.35 28.65 -32.72
N PRO A 113 -26.06 29.27 -33.68
CA PRO A 113 -27.48 29.00 -33.90
C PRO A 113 -27.65 27.59 -34.50
N GLN A 114 -28.70 26.87 -34.07
CA GLN A 114 -29.09 25.50 -34.47
C GLN A 114 -28.49 24.30 -33.70
N ARG A 115 -28.39 24.36 -32.36
CA ARG A 115 -28.10 23.18 -31.51
C ARG A 115 -29.34 22.65 -30.82
N THR A 116 -29.45 21.32 -30.70
CA THR A 116 -30.50 20.69 -29.88
C THR A 116 -30.28 20.99 -28.40
N GLU A 117 -31.33 20.84 -27.58
CA GLU A 117 -31.21 21.05 -26.13
C GLU A 117 -30.22 20.06 -25.49
N LEU A 118 -30.19 18.81 -25.97
CA LEU A 118 -29.22 17.81 -25.53
C LEU A 118 -27.78 18.18 -25.91
N GLU A 119 -27.55 18.73 -27.10
CA GLU A 119 -26.23 19.19 -27.54
C GLU A 119 -25.75 20.39 -26.70
N LYS A 120 -26.63 21.35 -26.42
CA LYS A 120 -26.31 22.49 -25.53
C LYS A 120 -26.00 22.01 -24.12
N ALA A 121 -26.79 21.09 -23.56
CA ALA A 121 -26.53 20.51 -22.25
C ALA A 121 -25.21 19.75 -22.20
N SER A 122 -24.89 18.99 -23.25
CA SER A 122 -23.64 18.24 -23.38
C SER A 122 -22.42 19.17 -23.46
N LEU A 123 -22.50 20.27 -24.23
CA LEU A 123 -21.44 21.27 -24.28
C LEU A 123 -21.27 22.01 -22.94
N ASN A 124 -22.37 22.35 -22.26
CA ASN A 124 -22.32 22.93 -20.92
C ASN A 124 -21.66 21.99 -19.90
N LEU A 125 -21.90 20.68 -20.03
CA LEU A 125 -21.21 19.67 -19.22
C LEU A 125 -19.70 19.66 -19.52
N VAL A 126 -19.29 19.68 -20.79
CA VAL A 126 -17.87 19.76 -21.16
C VAL A 126 -17.24 21.04 -20.59
N LEU A 127 -17.93 22.17 -20.67
CA LEU A 127 -17.47 23.44 -20.10
C LEU A 127 -17.31 23.35 -18.58
N SER A 128 -18.23 22.71 -17.86
CA SER A 128 -18.11 22.49 -16.40
C SER A 128 -16.90 21.61 -16.04
N LYS A 129 -16.65 20.54 -16.81
CA LYS A 129 -15.46 19.68 -16.64
C LYS A 129 -14.15 20.44 -16.84
N LEU A 130 -14.11 21.32 -17.85
CA LEU A 130 -12.95 22.17 -18.12
C LEU A 130 -12.74 23.22 -17.02
N LYS A 131 -13.82 23.80 -16.45
CA LYS A 131 -13.73 24.69 -15.28
C LYS A 131 -13.19 23.98 -14.05
N VAL A 132 -13.64 22.75 -13.77
CA VAL A 132 -13.08 21.90 -12.69
C VAL A 132 -11.60 21.63 -12.93
N LYS A 133 -11.21 21.27 -14.16
CA LYS A 133 -9.81 21.06 -14.55
C LYS A 133 -8.96 22.32 -14.33
N GLN A 134 -9.48 23.49 -14.70
CA GLN A 134 -8.82 24.78 -14.52
C GLN A 134 -8.60 25.10 -13.03
N GLU A 135 -9.61 24.90 -12.20
CA GLU A 135 -9.49 25.17 -10.76
C GLU A 135 -8.57 24.16 -10.05
N ARG A 136 -8.55 22.89 -10.50
CA ARG A 136 -7.56 21.90 -10.01
C ARG A 136 -6.12 22.30 -10.39
N LEU A 137 -5.90 22.82 -11.60
CA LEU A 137 -4.59 23.38 -11.98
C LEU A 137 -4.24 24.60 -11.14
N ASN A 138 -5.21 25.44 -10.79
CA ASN A 138 -5.03 26.58 -9.90
C ASN A 138 -4.56 26.13 -8.48
N VAL A 139 -5.14 25.05 -7.94
CA VAL A 139 -4.66 24.43 -6.68
C VAL A 139 -3.20 24.00 -6.80
N LEU A 140 -2.82 23.35 -7.91
CA LEU A 140 -1.44 22.92 -8.14
C LEU A 140 -0.49 24.12 -8.25
N ARG A 141 -0.90 25.20 -8.91
CA ARG A 141 -0.13 26.44 -9.03
C ARG A 141 0.14 27.06 -7.65
N HIS A 142 -0.88 27.15 -6.79
CA HIS A 142 -0.70 27.66 -5.43
C HIS A 142 0.22 26.78 -4.59
N ASN A 143 0.14 25.45 -4.70
CA ASN A 143 1.06 24.56 -4.00
C ASN A 143 2.51 24.70 -4.51
N ALA A 144 2.72 24.83 -5.83
CA ALA A 144 4.04 25.04 -6.40
C ALA A 144 4.63 26.39 -5.97
N ASN A 145 3.84 27.46 -5.99
CA ASN A 145 4.27 28.78 -5.53
C ASN A 145 4.53 28.81 -4.02
N LYS A 146 3.76 28.07 -3.23
CA LYS A 146 4.05 27.86 -1.80
C LYS A 146 5.42 27.22 -1.61
N SER A 147 5.72 26.13 -2.32
CA SER A 147 7.04 25.48 -2.26
C SER A 147 8.16 26.42 -2.71
N ARG A 148 7.96 27.22 -3.77
CA ARG A 148 8.93 28.23 -4.19
C ARG A 148 9.17 29.28 -3.10
N ALA A 149 8.11 29.83 -2.52
CA ALA A 149 8.20 30.81 -1.44
C ALA A 149 8.93 30.24 -0.20
N HIS A 150 8.73 28.95 0.10
CA HIS A 150 9.44 28.26 1.17
C HIS A 150 10.96 28.14 0.92
N GLU A 151 11.36 27.81 -0.31
CA GLU A 151 12.77 27.73 -0.69
C GLU A 151 13.43 29.12 -0.71
N GLU A 152 12.71 30.15 -1.15
CA GLU A 152 13.15 31.55 -1.09
C GLU A 152 13.28 32.04 0.36
N TYR A 153 12.32 31.69 1.23
CA TYR A 153 12.41 31.93 2.67
C TYR A 153 13.68 31.30 3.26
N THR A 154 13.90 30.01 2.97
CA THR A 154 15.06 29.25 3.46
C THR A 154 16.36 29.88 2.98
N LYS A 155 16.42 30.34 1.72
CA LYS A 155 17.57 31.06 1.16
C LYS A 155 17.86 32.34 1.95
N TYR A 156 16.88 33.21 2.15
CA TYR A 156 17.09 34.47 2.87
C TYR A 156 17.41 34.25 4.35
N TYR A 157 16.78 33.27 4.99
CA TYR A 157 17.07 32.88 6.37
C TYR A 157 18.51 32.37 6.53
N ASN A 158 18.99 31.55 5.59
CA ASN A 158 20.38 31.09 5.60
C ASN A 158 21.38 32.23 5.36
N GLU A 159 21.08 33.18 4.47
CA GLU A 159 21.94 34.37 4.26
C GLU A 159 22.02 35.29 5.49
N GLU A 160 20.93 35.41 6.25
CA GLU A 160 20.93 36.09 7.55
C GLU A 160 21.87 35.38 8.53
N MET A 161 21.75 34.06 8.65
CA MET A 161 22.56 33.23 9.54
C MET A 161 24.06 33.24 9.17
N PHE A 162 24.40 33.27 7.88
CA PHE A 162 25.79 33.32 7.41
C PHE A 162 26.54 34.58 7.85
N MET A 163 25.82 35.65 8.17
CA MET A 163 26.39 36.96 8.52
C MET A 163 26.23 37.30 10.01
N ALA A 164 25.65 36.41 10.83
CA ALA A 164 25.33 36.69 12.24
C ALA A 164 26.55 36.78 13.17
N TYR A 165 27.73 36.35 12.72
CA TYR A 165 28.91 36.12 13.56
C TYR A 165 30.18 36.86 13.11
N ASP A 166 30.07 37.87 12.23
CA ASP A 166 31.21 38.63 11.69
C ASP A 166 31.01 40.15 11.87
N ALA A 167 31.88 40.81 12.64
CA ALA A 167 31.64 42.16 13.21
C ALA A 167 31.99 43.31 12.25
N THR A 168 31.09 43.70 11.33
CA THR A 168 31.26 44.93 10.50
C THR A 168 29.92 45.56 10.10
N SER A 169 29.83 46.90 10.11
CA SER A 169 28.55 47.65 9.99
C SER A 169 27.75 47.43 8.69
N TRP A 170 28.41 47.19 7.55
CA TRP A 170 27.69 46.92 6.30
C TRP A 170 26.95 45.57 6.31
N ARG A 171 27.42 44.61 7.11
CA ARG A 171 26.81 43.27 7.25
C ARG A 171 25.54 43.31 8.10
N ASP A 172 25.42 44.24 9.04
CA ASP A 172 24.20 44.44 9.83
C ASP A 172 23.02 44.87 8.98
N ASN A 173 23.26 45.75 8.01
CA ASN A 173 22.25 46.15 7.03
C ASN A 173 21.84 44.97 6.14
N TYR A 174 22.81 44.18 5.69
CA TYR A 174 22.57 42.98 4.89
C TYR A 174 21.74 41.93 5.64
N ARG A 175 22.01 41.71 6.93
CA ARG A 175 21.20 40.83 7.80
C ARG A 175 19.76 41.31 7.93
N LYS A 176 19.56 42.59 8.25
CA LYS A 176 18.22 43.18 8.38
C LYS A 176 17.43 43.07 7.07
N GLU A 177 18.08 43.29 5.93
CA GLU A 177 17.44 43.16 4.62
C GLU A 177 17.01 41.71 4.33
N ASN A 178 17.87 40.73 4.59
CA ASN A 178 17.54 39.31 4.39
C ASN A 178 16.50 38.80 5.40
N SER A 179 16.56 39.24 6.66
CA SER A 179 15.54 38.92 7.67
C SER A 179 14.16 39.42 7.22
N LYS A 180 14.09 40.65 6.69
CA LYS A 180 12.87 41.22 6.12
C LYS A 180 12.36 40.39 4.93
N LYS A 181 13.24 40.05 3.97
CA LYS A 181 12.87 39.23 2.80
C LYS A 181 12.42 37.83 3.22
N ALA A 182 13.05 37.22 4.23
CA ALA A 182 12.62 35.94 4.77
C ALA A 182 11.19 36.05 5.35
N GLN A 183 10.91 37.07 6.15
CA GLN A 183 9.56 37.30 6.68
C GLN A 183 8.52 37.51 5.58
N GLU A 184 8.85 38.31 4.55
CA GLU A 184 7.99 38.52 3.37
C GLU A 184 7.68 37.18 2.66
N LYS A 185 8.69 36.33 2.46
CA LYS A 185 8.51 35.00 1.84
C LYS A 185 7.74 34.02 2.69
N ARG A 186 7.89 34.08 4.02
CA ARG A 186 7.06 33.31 4.94
C ARG A 186 5.59 33.73 4.86
N GLN A 187 5.31 35.03 4.73
CA GLN A 187 3.95 35.54 4.52
C GLN A 187 3.39 35.09 3.16
N GLU A 188 4.18 35.15 2.09
CA GLU A 188 3.81 34.65 0.76
C GLU A 188 3.49 33.14 0.79
N GLU A 189 4.28 32.34 1.52
CA GLU A 189 4.02 30.91 1.73
C GLU A 189 2.66 30.67 2.42
N GLN A 190 2.35 31.42 3.48
CA GLN A 190 1.07 31.30 4.17
C GLN A 190 -0.10 31.75 3.28
N GLN A 191 0.08 32.82 2.51
CA GLN A 191 -0.94 33.28 1.57
C GLN A 191 -1.25 32.20 0.54
N HIS A 192 -0.24 31.58 -0.07
CA HIS A 192 -0.45 30.51 -1.04
C HIS A 192 -1.05 29.24 -0.42
N LYS A 193 -0.82 28.97 0.86
CA LYS A 193 -1.52 27.91 1.58
C LYS A 193 -3.03 28.21 1.66
N ILE A 194 -3.40 29.42 2.06
CA ILE A 194 -4.80 29.86 2.15
C ILE A 194 -5.46 29.86 0.76
N ASP A 195 -4.76 30.34 -0.26
CA ASP A 195 -5.25 30.34 -1.64
C ASP A 195 -5.48 28.92 -2.16
N ALA A 196 -4.58 27.98 -1.86
CA ALA A 196 -4.73 26.58 -2.25
C ALA A 196 -5.95 25.92 -1.57
N GLU A 197 -6.18 26.20 -0.29
CA GLU A 197 -7.37 25.72 0.44
C GLU A 197 -8.66 26.33 -0.12
N THR A 198 -8.64 27.64 -0.41
CA THR A 198 -9.77 28.35 -1.04
C THR A 198 -10.08 27.78 -2.42
N ALA A 199 -9.06 27.51 -3.24
CA ALA A 199 -9.23 26.89 -4.55
C ALA A 199 -9.77 25.46 -4.45
N ARG A 200 -9.37 24.68 -3.43
CA ARG A 200 -9.95 23.34 -3.17
C ARG A 200 -11.43 23.41 -2.83
N GLN A 201 -11.86 24.39 -2.04
CA GLN A 201 -13.28 24.62 -1.77
C GLN A 201 -14.05 24.96 -3.05
N ARG A 202 -13.48 25.79 -3.93
CA ARG A 202 -14.06 26.10 -5.25
C ARG A 202 -14.16 24.87 -6.14
N VAL A 203 -13.14 23.99 -6.15
CA VAL A 203 -13.21 22.71 -6.88
C VAL A 203 -14.41 21.89 -6.39
N SER A 204 -14.63 21.78 -5.09
CA SER A 204 -15.78 21.04 -4.54
C SER A 204 -17.13 21.62 -5.00
N VAL A 205 -17.26 22.95 -5.07
CA VAL A 205 -18.47 23.61 -5.59
C VAL A 205 -18.66 23.30 -7.07
N LEU A 206 -17.60 23.45 -7.88
CA LEU A 206 -17.65 23.18 -9.32
C LEU A 206 -17.93 21.70 -9.65
N GLU A 207 -17.46 20.77 -8.83
CA GLU A 207 -17.76 19.33 -8.98
C GLU A 207 -19.24 19.01 -8.71
N ASN A 208 -19.87 19.73 -7.77
CA ASN A 208 -21.30 19.62 -7.54
C ASN A 208 -22.09 20.20 -8.73
N GLU A 209 -21.71 21.38 -9.22
CA GLU A 209 -22.31 21.96 -10.43
C GLU A 209 -22.15 21.04 -11.65
N GLN A 210 -20.97 20.42 -11.83
CA GLN A 210 -20.73 19.43 -12.88
C GLN A 210 -21.71 18.27 -12.76
N ARG A 211 -21.93 17.73 -11.55
CA ARG A 211 -22.87 16.63 -11.33
C ARG A 211 -24.30 16.99 -11.69
N GLU A 212 -24.73 18.22 -11.38
CA GLU A 212 -26.03 18.72 -11.81
C GLU A 212 -26.16 18.78 -13.34
N LYS A 213 -25.09 19.21 -14.04
CA LYS A 213 -25.05 19.18 -15.52
C LYS A 213 -25.03 17.75 -16.07
N GLU A 214 -24.38 16.81 -15.41
CA GLU A 214 -24.41 15.38 -15.79
C GLU A 214 -25.82 14.80 -15.69
N ASN A 215 -26.52 15.09 -14.59
CA ASN A 215 -27.91 14.69 -14.39
C ASN A 215 -28.83 15.33 -15.42
N GLU A 216 -28.62 16.60 -15.77
CA GLU A 216 -29.41 17.28 -16.80
C GLU A 216 -29.25 16.64 -18.17
N VAL A 217 -28.02 16.31 -18.57
CA VAL A 217 -27.76 15.57 -19.82
C VAL A 217 -28.43 14.20 -19.78
N HIS A 218 -28.40 13.50 -18.64
CA HIS A 218 -29.09 12.21 -18.49
C HIS A 218 -30.60 12.35 -18.69
N ARG A 219 -31.24 13.32 -18.01
CA ARG A 219 -32.68 13.59 -18.13
C ARG A 219 -33.07 13.91 -19.58
N LEU A 220 -32.30 14.75 -20.27
CA LEU A 220 -32.60 15.09 -21.66
C LEU A 220 -32.46 13.90 -22.61
N ARG A 221 -31.50 12.99 -22.37
CA ARG A 221 -31.40 11.73 -23.15
C ARG A 221 -32.59 10.80 -22.94
N GLU A 222 -33.05 10.67 -21.70
CA GLU A 222 -34.24 9.88 -21.39
C GLU A 222 -35.49 10.45 -22.05
N LEU A 223 -35.63 11.78 -22.06
CA LEU A 223 -36.72 12.46 -22.74
C LEU A 223 -36.68 12.28 -24.27
N GLU A 224 -35.50 12.39 -24.89
CA GLU A 224 -35.35 12.12 -26.34
C GLU A 224 -35.68 10.65 -26.68
N PHE A 225 -35.22 9.71 -25.86
CA PHE A 225 -35.50 8.29 -26.03
C PHE A 225 -37.00 7.99 -25.89
N ALA A 226 -37.66 8.54 -24.87
CA ALA A 226 -39.10 8.39 -24.66
C ALA A 226 -39.92 9.04 -25.79
N ALA A 227 -39.49 10.19 -26.31
CA ALA A 227 -40.13 10.84 -27.45
C ALA A 227 -40.00 10.00 -28.73
N GLU A 228 -38.86 9.33 -28.94
CA GLU A 228 -38.66 8.45 -30.09
C GLU A 228 -39.51 7.16 -29.99
N GLU A 229 -39.62 6.57 -28.79
CA GLU A 229 -40.53 5.45 -28.53
C GLU A 229 -42.00 5.84 -28.76
N ALA A 230 -42.42 7.01 -28.28
CA ALA A 230 -43.78 7.52 -28.50
C ALA A 230 -44.06 7.73 -30.00
N ARG A 231 -43.09 8.23 -30.78
CA ARG A 231 -43.22 8.38 -32.24
C ARG A 231 -43.37 7.03 -32.93
N LYS A 232 -42.59 6.01 -32.54
CA LYS A 232 -42.71 4.64 -33.06
C LYS A 232 -44.05 4.00 -32.70
N ALA A 233 -44.58 4.28 -31.50
CA ALA A 233 -45.91 3.81 -31.08
C ALA A 233 -47.05 4.50 -31.84
N GLU A 234 -46.94 5.79 -32.14
CA GLU A 234 -47.93 6.52 -32.93
C GLU A 234 -47.91 6.11 -34.42
N GLU A 235 -46.72 5.86 -34.98
CA GLU A 235 -46.55 5.34 -36.34
C GLU A 235 -47.15 3.92 -36.48
N ALA A 236 -47.01 3.08 -35.45
CA ALA A 236 -47.68 1.79 -35.36
C ALA A 236 -49.22 1.93 -35.27
N ARG A 237 -49.74 2.93 -34.55
CA ARG A 237 -51.18 3.19 -34.43
C ARG A 237 -51.82 3.67 -35.75
N LYS A 238 -51.10 4.47 -36.54
CA LYS A 238 -51.53 4.90 -37.89
C LYS A 238 -51.49 3.74 -38.89
N ALA A 239 -50.55 2.82 -38.75
CA ALA A 239 -50.53 1.57 -39.54
C ALA A 239 -51.67 0.60 -39.15
N GLU A 240 -52.13 0.64 -37.91
CA GLU A 240 -53.26 -0.16 -37.41
C GLU A 240 -54.63 0.40 -37.84
N GLU A 241 -54.77 1.73 -37.96
CA GLU A 241 -56.01 2.39 -38.41
C GLU A 241 -56.31 2.13 -39.91
N ALA A 242 -55.27 1.92 -40.73
CA ALA A 242 -55.40 1.45 -42.11
C ALA A 242 -55.80 -0.04 -42.23
N ARG A 243 -55.73 -0.80 -41.12
CA ARG A 243 -55.94 -2.26 -41.07
C ARG A 243 -57.27 -2.66 -40.41
N LYS A 244 -58.22 -1.73 -40.27
CA LYS A 244 -59.59 -1.97 -39.76
C LYS A 244 -60.64 -2.22 -40.86
N ALA A 245 -60.26 -2.24 -42.13
CA ALA A 245 -61.17 -2.54 -43.25
C ALA A 245 -61.31 -4.04 -43.57
N GLU A 246 -60.54 -4.92 -42.93
CA GLU A 246 -60.42 -6.33 -43.34
C GLU A 246 -60.58 -7.29 -42.15
N GLU A 247 -61.63 -7.08 -41.36
CA GLU A 247 -61.94 -7.84 -40.15
C GLU A 247 -63.03 -8.89 -40.42
N ALA A 248 -62.73 -9.88 -41.27
CA ALA A 248 -63.58 -11.07 -41.46
C ALA A 248 -62.83 -12.41 -41.29
N ARG A 249 -61.59 -12.40 -40.77
CA ARG A 249 -60.76 -13.62 -40.70
C ARG A 249 -60.02 -13.85 -39.38
N ARG A 250 -60.60 -13.46 -38.25
CA ARG A 250 -60.04 -13.71 -36.90
C ARG A 250 -60.54 -15.03 -36.29
N ALA A 251 -59.99 -16.14 -36.76
CA ALA A 251 -59.95 -17.39 -35.99
C ALA A 251 -58.54 -18.04 -35.96
N GLU A 252 -57.60 -17.55 -36.78
CA GLU A 252 -56.22 -18.08 -36.89
C GLU A 252 -55.19 -17.27 -36.07
N GLU A 253 -55.48 -16.00 -35.72
CA GLU A 253 -54.49 -15.04 -35.18
C GLU A 253 -54.17 -15.22 -33.69
N ALA A 254 -55.06 -15.87 -32.92
CA ALA A 254 -54.80 -16.20 -31.51
C ALA A 254 -53.70 -17.26 -31.33
N ARG A 255 -53.38 -18.03 -32.38
CA ARG A 255 -52.32 -19.06 -32.33
C ARG A 255 -50.91 -18.51 -32.61
N ARG A 256 -50.78 -17.40 -33.36
CA ARG A 256 -49.48 -16.81 -33.75
C ARG A 256 -48.89 -15.88 -32.68
N ALA A 257 -49.70 -15.25 -31.85
CA ALA A 257 -49.21 -14.40 -30.75
C ALA A 257 -48.57 -15.21 -29.60
N GLU A 258 -49.12 -16.38 -29.28
CA GLU A 258 -48.53 -17.31 -28.31
C GLU A 258 -47.22 -17.93 -28.85
N GLU A 259 -47.16 -18.22 -30.14
CA GLU A 259 -45.98 -18.75 -30.84
C GLU A 259 -44.85 -17.71 -30.94
N ALA A 260 -45.15 -16.43 -31.17
CA ALA A 260 -44.17 -15.33 -31.17
C ALA A 260 -43.61 -15.04 -29.77
N ARG A 261 -44.43 -15.14 -28.71
CA ARG A 261 -43.95 -15.01 -27.32
C ARG A 261 -43.05 -16.18 -26.92
N ARG A 262 -43.39 -17.40 -27.33
CA ARG A 262 -42.51 -18.58 -27.14
C ARG A 262 -41.24 -18.52 -27.98
N ALA A 263 -41.28 -17.91 -29.17
CA ALA A 263 -40.08 -17.69 -30.01
C ALA A 263 -39.13 -16.65 -29.41
N GLU A 264 -39.65 -15.57 -28.82
CA GLU A 264 -38.85 -14.55 -28.13
C GLU A 264 -38.30 -15.09 -26.79
N GLU A 265 -39.08 -15.87 -26.04
CA GLU A 265 -38.62 -16.56 -24.83
C GLU A 265 -37.58 -17.64 -25.15
N ALA A 266 -37.76 -18.38 -26.26
CA ALA A 266 -36.76 -19.33 -26.76
C ALA A 266 -35.48 -18.63 -27.22
N ARG A 267 -35.57 -17.45 -27.86
CA ARG A 267 -34.40 -16.64 -28.25
C ARG A 267 -33.63 -16.14 -27.04
N ARG A 268 -34.32 -15.64 -26.01
CA ARG A 268 -33.69 -15.24 -24.73
C ARG A 268 -33.09 -16.42 -23.97
N ALA A 269 -33.74 -17.59 -24.00
CA ALA A 269 -33.21 -18.82 -23.41
C ALA A 269 -31.99 -19.35 -24.17
N GLU A 270 -31.98 -19.24 -25.51
CA GLU A 270 -30.83 -19.60 -26.35
C GLU A 270 -29.66 -18.63 -26.16
N GLU A 271 -29.94 -17.34 -26.07
CA GLU A 271 -28.94 -16.30 -25.77
C GLU A 271 -28.34 -16.50 -24.37
N ALA A 272 -29.17 -16.78 -23.36
CA ALA A 272 -28.71 -17.13 -22.02
C ALA A 272 -27.83 -18.39 -22.00
N ARG A 273 -28.19 -19.42 -22.79
CA ARG A 273 -27.35 -20.63 -22.95
C ARG A 273 -26.01 -20.32 -23.62
N LYS A 274 -25.97 -19.42 -24.61
CA LYS A 274 -24.72 -19.00 -25.26
C LYS A 274 -23.80 -18.25 -24.29
N VAL A 275 -24.36 -17.36 -23.46
CA VAL A 275 -23.62 -16.65 -22.40
C VAL A 275 -23.11 -17.63 -21.35
N GLU A 276 -23.94 -18.58 -20.89
CA GLU A 276 -23.54 -19.58 -19.90
C GLU A 276 -22.47 -20.54 -20.47
N ALA A 277 -22.58 -20.94 -21.73
CA ALA A 277 -21.58 -21.77 -22.40
C ALA A 277 -20.24 -21.02 -22.56
N ALA A 278 -20.27 -19.74 -22.94
CA ALA A 278 -19.07 -18.90 -23.03
C ALA A 278 -18.40 -18.74 -21.67
N ARG A 279 -19.18 -18.48 -20.61
CA ARG A 279 -18.71 -18.43 -19.22
C ARG A 279 -18.04 -19.73 -18.79
N LYS A 280 -18.69 -20.88 -19.00
CA LYS A 280 -18.13 -22.20 -18.64
C LYS A 280 -16.86 -22.52 -19.42
N ALA A 281 -16.80 -22.18 -20.71
CA ALA A 281 -15.59 -22.34 -21.52
C ALA A 281 -14.45 -21.47 -20.97
N LEU A 282 -14.72 -20.21 -20.63
CA LEU A 282 -13.73 -19.31 -20.04
C LEU A 282 -13.22 -19.82 -18.68
N PHE A 283 -14.12 -20.35 -17.85
CA PHE A 283 -13.75 -20.93 -16.55
C PHE A 283 -12.88 -22.18 -16.73
N ALA A 284 -13.21 -23.05 -17.68
CA ALA A 284 -12.40 -24.23 -17.98
C ALA A 284 -10.97 -23.84 -18.43
N LYS A 285 -10.85 -22.82 -19.29
CA LYS A 285 -9.56 -22.25 -19.71
C LYS A 285 -8.75 -21.69 -18.55
N ALA A 286 -9.43 -21.01 -17.63
CA ALA A 286 -8.82 -20.43 -16.43
C ALA A 286 -8.56 -21.47 -15.31
N GLY A 287 -9.11 -22.69 -15.42
CA GLY A 287 -9.05 -23.70 -14.37
C GLY A 287 -9.91 -23.36 -13.14
N ILE A 288 -11.00 -22.61 -13.33
CA ILE A 288 -11.94 -22.21 -12.28
C ILE A 288 -13.11 -23.18 -12.24
N LEU A 289 -13.56 -23.49 -11.04
CA LEU A 289 -14.80 -24.23 -10.78
C LEU A 289 -15.83 -23.32 -10.13
N ASP A 290 -17.10 -23.50 -10.50
CA ASP A 290 -18.20 -22.80 -9.83
C ASP A 290 -18.25 -23.14 -8.33
N ALA A 291 -18.66 -22.17 -7.52
CA ALA A 291 -18.85 -22.38 -6.09
C ALA A 291 -19.94 -23.46 -5.89
N PRO A 292 -19.68 -24.50 -5.09
CA PRO A 292 -20.65 -25.56 -4.89
C PRO A 292 -21.80 -25.06 -4.01
N ALA A 293 -22.97 -25.69 -4.12
CA ALA A 293 -23.99 -25.55 -3.09
C ALA A 293 -23.48 -26.21 -1.80
N TYR A 294 -23.60 -25.51 -0.67
CA TYR A 294 -23.15 -25.99 0.63
C TYR A 294 -24.33 -26.51 1.46
N THR A 295 -24.24 -27.78 1.85
CA THR A 295 -25.08 -28.30 2.95
C THR A 295 -24.57 -27.73 4.28
N PRO A 296 -25.40 -27.70 5.35
CA PRO A 296 -24.95 -27.24 6.67
C PRO A 296 -23.71 -27.98 7.17
N GLU A 297 -23.62 -29.29 6.93
CA GLU A 297 -22.49 -30.13 7.31
C GLU A 297 -21.22 -29.76 6.53
N LYS A 298 -21.34 -29.57 5.21
CA LYS A 298 -20.24 -29.16 4.33
C LYS A 298 -19.72 -27.77 4.68
N ALA A 299 -20.63 -26.81 4.91
CA ALA A 299 -20.28 -25.45 5.37
C ALA A 299 -19.56 -25.45 6.72
N LYS A 300 -20.00 -26.31 7.66
CA LYS A 300 -19.36 -26.47 8.97
C LYS A 300 -17.96 -27.06 8.85
N ALA A 301 -17.79 -28.11 8.05
CA ALA A 301 -16.49 -28.74 7.80
C ALA A 301 -15.51 -27.76 7.12
N ALA A 302 -16.00 -26.99 6.14
CA ALA A 302 -15.23 -25.96 5.47
C ALA A 302 -14.80 -24.82 6.42
N THR A 303 -15.74 -24.29 7.21
CA THR A 303 -15.44 -23.26 8.21
C THR A 303 -14.39 -23.74 9.22
N ALA A 304 -14.48 -25.00 9.66
CA ALA A 304 -13.49 -25.60 10.56
C ALA A 304 -12.09 -25.70 9.90
N ALA A 305 -12.03 -26.07 8.62
CA ALA A 305 -10.78 -26.11 7.86
C ALA A 305 -10.16 -24.71 7.70
N LEU A 306 -10.97 -23.69 7.39
CA LEU A 306 -10.52 -22.29 7.27
C LEU A 306 -10.04 -21.71 8.60
N ALA A 307 -10.59 -22.17 9.74
CA ALA A 307 -10.22 -21.72 11.08
C ALA A 307 -9.06 -22.53 11.72
N THR A 308 -8.49 -23.49 11.01
CA THR A 308 -7.39 -24.31 11.53
C THR A 308 -6.13 -23.45 11.75
N ALA A 309 -5.49 -23.58 12.92
CA ALA A 309 -4.25 -22.85 13.21
C ALA A 309 -3.16 -23.20 12.18
N GLY A 310 -2.52 -22.18 11.60
CA GLY A 310 -1.54 -22.35 10.52
C GLY A 310 -2.15 -22.43 9.12
N ALA A 311 -3.48 -22.41 8.98
CA ALA A 311 -4.11 -22.40 7.66
C ALA A 311 -3.85 -21.08 6.93
N MET A 312 -3.36 -21.19 5.70
CA MET A 312 -3.24 -20.06 4.79
C MET A 312 -4.49 -19.99 3.93
N VAL A 313 -5.23 -18.91 4.06
CA VAL A 313 -6.57 -18.77 3.45
C VAL A 313 -6.61 -17.60 2.49
N LEU A 314 -7.28 -17.77 1.36
CA LEU A 314 -7.71 -16.71 0.45
C LEU A 314 -9.23 -16.80 0.26
N ASN A 315 -9.82 -15.67 -0.10
CA ASN A 315 -11.24 -15.52 -0.39
C ASN A 315 -11.45 -15.27 -1.88
N ARG A 316 -12.65 -15.56 -2.37
CA ARG A 316 -13.13 -14.97 -3.62
C ARG A 316 -13.57 -13.52 -3.36
N ALA A 317 -12.69 -12.56 -3.64
CA ALA A 317 -12.96 -11.14 -3.42
C ALA A 317 -12.61 -10.32 -4.68
N PRO A 318 -13.57 -10.19 -5.63
CA PRO A 318 -13.30 -9.54 -6.90
C PRO A 318 -12.99 -8.05 -6.79
N GLY A 319 -11.90 -7.61 -7.42
CA GLY A 319 -11.45 -6.21 -7.34
C GLY A 319 -10.99 -5.76 -5.94
N MET A 320 -10.87 -6.66 -4.97
CA MET A 320 -10.43 -6.34 -3.61
C MET A 320 -9.00 -6.82 -3.37
N LEU A 321 -8.34 -6.23 -2.37
CA LEU A 321 -7.05 -6.68 -1.87
C LEU A 321 -7.26 -7.60 -0.67
N GLN A 322 -6.41 -8.61 -0.54
CA GLN A 322 -6.52 -9.63 0.51
C GLN A 322 -5.19 -9.78 1.25
N LEU A 323 -5.26 -9.74 2.56
CA LEU A 323 -4.14 -9.89 3.47
C LEU A 323 -4.44 -11.04 4.41
N SER A 324 -3.64 -12.11 4.32
CA SER A 324 -3.87 -13.31 5.13
C SER A 324 -2.78 -13.45 6.17
N THR A 325 -3.17 -13.83 7.39
CA THR A 325 -2.23 -14.22 8.46
C THR A 325 -2.32 -15.72 8.69
N ALA A 326 -1.29 -16.33 9.29
CA ALA A 326 -1.28 -17.78 9.53
C ALA A 326 -2.28 -18.26 10.60
N ALA A 327 -2.98 -17.36 11.30
CA ALA A 327 -3.84 -17.74 12.43
C ALA A 327 -5.02 -16.79 12.74
N GLU A 328 -5.01 -15.55 12.25
CA GLU A 328 -6.06 -14.54 12.55
C GLU A 328 -6.98 -14.28 11.35
N GLY A 329 -6.87 -15.10 10.30
CA GLY A 329 -7.79 -15.07 9.17
C GLY A 329 -7.36 -14.13 8.05
N VAL A 330 -8.35 -13.63 7.30
CA VAL A 330 -8.14 -12.81 6.10
C VAL A 330 -8.74 -11.43 6.31
N LEU A 331 -7.93 -10.40 6.14
CA LEU A 331 -8.37 -9.02 5.99
C LEU A 331 -8.62 -8.76 4.51
N THR A 332 -9.89 -8.50 4.15
CA THR A 332 -10.27 -8.04 2.81
C THR A 332 -10.53 -6.54 2.91
N THR A 333 -9.80 -5.72 2.14
CA THR A 333 -9.88 -4.25 2.26
C THR A 333 -11.27 -3.74 1.89
N THR A 334 -11.66 -2.54 2.33
CA THR A 334 -12.82 -1.81 1.75
C THR A 334 -12.46 -1.21 0.40
N SER A 335 -13.44 -0.80 -0.41
CA SER A 335 -13.21 -0.27 -1.77
C SER A 335 -12.32 0.97 -1.82
N GLU A 336 -12.38 1.86 -0.83
CA GLU A 336 -11.57 3.08 -0.75
C GLU A 336 -10.09 2.77 -0.48
N LEU A 337 -9.80 1.92 0.51
CA LEU A 337 -8.44 1.45 0.81
C LEU A 337 -7.89 0.55 -0.31
N ALA A 338 -8.76 -0.25 -0.95
CA ALA A 338 -8.40 -1.04 -2.12
C ALA A 338 -7.92 -0.14 -3.26
N GLY A 339 -8.62 0.97 -3.53
CA GLY A 339 -8.27 1.91 -4.59
C GLY A 339 -6.94 2.63 -4.37
N SER A 340 -6.68 3.11 -3.15
CA SER A 340 -5.43 3.81 -2.83
C SER A 340 -4.21 2.90 -2.92
N ILE A 341 -4.30 1.69 -2.35
CA ILE A 341 -3.23 0.70 -2.39
C ILE A 341 -3.05 0.14 -3.81
N ALA A 342 -4.12 -0.17 -4.54
CA ALA A 342 -4.02 -0.61 -5.94
C ALA A 342 -3.33 0.45 -6.81
N GLY A 343 -3.67 1.73 -6.61
CA GLY A 343 -2.99 2.85 -7.26
C GLY A 343 -1.50 2.94 -6.90
N ALA A 344 -1.14 2.68 -5.64
CA ALA A 344 0.25 2.66 -5.20
C ALA A 344 1.04 1.50 -5.81
N VAL A 345 0.45 0.29 -5.85
CA VAL A 345 1.05 -0.89 -6.50
C VAL A 345 1.29 -0.60 -7.98
N TRP A 346 0.28 -0.08 -8.69
CA TRP A 346 0.41 0.26 -10.10
C TRP A 346 1.49 1.32 -10.36
N ARG A 347 1.49 2.43 -9.61
CA ARG A 347 2.51 3.48 -9.75
C ARG A 347 3.91 2.96 -9.45
N GLY A 348 4.06 2.14 -8.41
CA GLY A 348 5.33 1.50 -8.08
C GLY A 348 5.80 0.55 -9.16
N ALA A 349 4.90 -0.25 -9.73
CA ALA A 349 5.20 -1.17 -10.82
C ALA A 349 5.63 -0.42 -12.10
N ILE A 350 4.92 0.65 -12.47
CA ILE A 350 5.29 1.51 -13.62
C ILE A 350 6.66 2.15 -13.41
N ALA A 351 6.87 2.80 -12.25
CA ALA A 351 8.14 3.46 -11.94
C ALA A 351 9.32 2.48 -12.00
N LEU A 352 9.16 1.26 -11.48
CA LEU A 352 10.19 0.23 -11.54
C LEU A 352 10.37 -0.35 -12.95
N ALA A 353 9.29 -0.57 -13.69
CA ALA A 353 9.37 -1.05 -15.06
C ALA A 353 10.16 -0.07 -15.94
N GLU A 354 10.01 1.24 -15.71
CA GLU A 354 10.62 2.32 -16.49
C GLU A 354 11.96 2.82 -15.93
N ALA A 355 12.30 2.46 -14.68
CA ALA A 355 13.57 2.83 -14.07
C ALA A 355 14.77 2.37 -14.93
N ALA A 356 15.67 3.32 -15.22
CA ALA A 356 16.91 3.08 -15.92
C ALA A 356 17.77 2.06 -15.16
N THR A 357 18.41 1.16 -15.88
CA THR A 357 19.20 0.07 -15.30
C THR A 357 20.51 0.61 -14.75
N VAL A 358 20.66 0.71 -13.42
CA VAL A 358 21.94 1.03 -12.80
C VAL A 358 22.70 -0.29 -12.62
N SER A 359 23.73 -0.53 -13.43
CA SER A 359 24.49 -1.78 -13.41
C SER A 359 25.49 -1.79 -12.24
N THR A 360 25.04 -2.18 -11.06
CA THR A 360 25.92 -2.70 -10.01
C THR A 360 25.60 -4.18 -9.81
N ALA A 361 26.59 -5.04 -10.04
CA ALA A 361 26.41 -6.48 -9.88
C ALA A 361 25.92 -6.79 -8.45
N GLY A 362 24.76 -7.44 -8.32
CA GLY A 362 24.20 -7.88 -7.03
C GLY A 362 23.13 -6.99 -6.40
N ALA A 363 22.73 -5.86 -7.01
CA ALA A 363 21.61 -5.04 -6.54
C ALA A 363 20.49 -4.93 -7.59
N THR A 364 19.23 -4.87 -7.15
CA THR A 364 18.07 -4.54 -7.99
C THR A 364 17.38 -3.27 -7.52
N VAL A 365 16.59 -2.64 -8.38
CA VAL A 365 15.77 -1.48 -8.01
C VAL A 365 14.49 -1.97 -7.36
N SER A 366 14.15 -1.41 -6.21
CA SER A 366 12.95 -1.76 -5.45
C SER A 366 12.16 -0.53 -5.03
N ALA A 367 10.84 -0.66 -4.90
CA ALA A 367 9.95 0.40 -4.46
C ALA A 367 9.11 -0.07 -3.28
N LEU A 368 9.08 0.72 -2.20
CA LEU A 368 8.18 0.52 -1.08
C LEU A 368 6.79 1.03 -1.46
N VAL A 369 5.77 0.19 -1.30
CA VAL A 369 4.39 0.54 -1.68
C VAL A 369 3.47 0.66 -0.47
N MET A 370 3.69 -0.16 0.55
CA MET A 370 2.82 -0.22 1.72
C MET A 370 3.54 -0.81 2.93
N GLY A 371 3.13 -0.37 4.11
CA GLY A 371 3.60 -0.87 5.40
C GLY A 371 2.44 -1.36 6.26
N PHE A 372 2.74 -2.33 7.13
CA PHE A 372 1.79 -2.92 8.06
C PHE A 372 2.16 -2.55 9.49
N TRP A 373 1.17 -2.15 10.28
CA TRP A 373 1.31 -1.93 11.73
C TRP A 373 0.44 -2.95 12.46
N PRO A 374 1.00 -4.12 12.84
CA PRO A 374 0.29 -5.08 13.66
C PRO A 374 0.10 -4.56 15.10
N THR A 375 -0.93 -5.02 15.79
CA THR A 375 -1.13 -4.75 17.23
C THR A 375 0.04 -5.26 18.07
N GLU A 376 0.37 -4.54 19.14
CA GLU A 376 1.44 -4.91 20.09
C GLU A 376 1.22 -6.32 20.66
N ALA A 377 2.28 -7.13 20.69
CA ALA A 377 2.26 -8.43 21.34
C ALA A 377 1.87 -8.28 22.83
N GLY A 378 0.92 -9.08 23.31
CA GLY A 378 0.52 -9.13 24.73
C GLY A 378 -0.73 -8.32 25.12
N LYS A 379 -1.39 -7.60 24.20
CA LYS A 379 -2.75 -7.10 24.45
C LYS A 379 -3.80 -8.14 24.00
N GLY A 380 -4.20 -9.02 24.91
CA GLY A 380 -5.38 -9.88 24.74
C GLY A 380 -5.15 -11.34 24.33
N SER A 381 -3.96 -11.73 23.85
CA SER A 381 -3.52 -13.14 23.80
C SER A 381 -2.00 -13.30 23.66
N ASP A 382 -1.42 -14.35 24.25
CA ASP A 382 0.02 -14.71 24.18
C ASP A 382 0.43 -15.43 22.88
N LYS A 383 -0.34 -15.27 21.79
CA LYS A 383 -0.14 -16.03 20.55
C LYS A 383 0.91 -15.37 19.64
N LEU A 384 1.99 -16.11 19.38
CA LEU A 384 3.11 -15.71 18.50
C LEU A 384 2.83 -15.93 17.00
N TYR A 385 1.78 -16.70 16.67
CA TYR A 385 1.32 -16.96 15.31
C TYR A 385 0.06 -16.13 15.04
N GLY A 386 0.04 -15.35 13.95
CA GLY A 386 -1.12 -14.52 13.57
C GLY A 386 -0.83 -13.02 13.42
N ARG A 387 0.29 -12.52 13.97
CA ARG A 387 0.69 -11.10 13.92
C ARG A 387 1.06 -10.60 12.53
N ASP A 388 1.81 -11.41 11.78
CA ASP A 388 2.42 -11.01 10.52
C ASP A 388 1.58 -11.48 9.33
N ILE A 389 1.56 -10.69 8.26
CA ILE A 389 0.95 -11.04 6.98
C ILE A 389 1.80 -12.13 6.33
N VAL A 390 1.19 -13.27 6.03
CA VAL A 390 1.86 -14.38 5.34
C VAL A 390 1.56 -14.40 3.85
N MET A 391 0.45 -13.80 3.43
CA MET A 391 0.08 -13.64 2.02
C MET A 391 -0.54 -12.28 1.75
N PHE A 392 -0.19 -11.70 0.61
CA PHE A 392 -0.86 -10.53 0.05
C PHE A 392 -1.30 -10.82 -1.38
N GLY A 393 -2.61 -10.72 -1.63
CA GLY A 393 -3.24 -11.01 -2.91
C GLY A 393 -3.93 -9.80 -3.50
N PHE A 394 -3.74 -9.56 -4.80
CA PHE A 394 -4.39 -8.48 -5.55
C PHE A 394 -4.46 -8.78 -7.05
N GLN A 395 -5.18 -7.96 -7.80
CA GLN A 395 -5.38 -8.13 -9.23
C GLN A 395 -4.04 -8.07 -10.01
N ALA A 396 -3.69 -9.11 -10.75
CA ALA A 396 -2.35 -9.30 -11.32
C ALA A 396 -1.97 -8.30 -12.41
N ASN A 397 -2.92 -7.68 -13.10
CA ASN A 397 -2.62 -6.63 -14.08
C ASN A 397 -2.01 -5.40 -13.40
N LEU A 398 -2.24 -5.18 -12.10
CA LEU A 398 -1.63 -4.08 -11.35
C LEU A 398 -0.10 -4.14 -11.38
N ILE A 399 0.48 -5.34 -11.27
CA ILE A 399 1.92 -5.55 -11.28
C ILE A 399 2.48 -5.79 -12.69
N ALA A 400 1.61 -6.16 -13.65
CA ALA A 400 1.96 -6.22 -15.06
C ALA A 400 2.24 -4.83 -15.68
N ALA A 401 1.82 -3.75 -15.00
CA ALA A 401 2.11 -2.36 -15.36
C ALA A 401 1.70 -1.98 -16.81
N GLY A 402 0.71 -2.68 -17.38
CA GLY A 402 0.27 -2.49 -18.76
C GLY A 402 1.30 -2.92 -19.82
N LYS A 403 2.42 -3.52 -19.41
CA LYS A 403 3.49 -4.01 -20.30
C LYS A 403 3.27 -5.46 -20.72
N VAL A 404 2.50 -6.22 -19.94
CA VAL A 404 2.26 -7.66 -20.14
C VAL A 404 0.77 -7.97 -20.07
N SER A 405 0.26 -8.78 -20.99
CA SER A 405 -1.11 -9.28 -20.96
C SER A 405 -1.14 -10.67 -20.34
N ILE A 406 -2.03 -10.87 -19.36
CA ILE A 406 -2.22 -12.15 -18.67
C ILE A 406 -3.52 -12.76 -19.18
N SER A 407 -3.43 -13.92 -19.83
CA SER A 407 -4.57 -14.62 -20.45
C SER A 407 -4.77 -16.02 -19.84
N PRO A 408 -6.00 -16.55 -19.82
CA PRO A 408 -6.25 -17.94 -19.42
C PRO A 408 -5.41 -18.94 -20.22
N GLU A 409 -5.25 -20.16 -19.71
CA GLU A 409 -4.40 -21.25 -20.27
C GLU A 409 -2.87 -21.04 -20.12
N MET A 410 -2.40 -19.84 -19.79
CA MET A 410 -0.99 -19.63 -19.45
C MET A 410 -0.59 -20.41 -18.18
N HIS A 411 0.61 -20.98 -18.18
CA HIS A 411 1.19 -21.71 -17.03
C HIS A 411 2.25 -20.92 -16.27
N SER A 412 2.82 -19.91 -16.90
CA SER A 412 3.72 -18.93 -16.31
C SER A 412 3.61 -17.63 -17.10
N VAL A 413 3.98 -16.52 -16.47
CA VAL A 413 4.07 -15.21 -17.13
C VAL A 413 5.28 -14.46 -16.61
N ASP A 414 6.03 -13.84 -17.52
CA ASP A 414 7.16 -13.01 -17.16
C ASP A 414 6.67 -11.60 -16.85
N LEU A 415 6.76 -11.20 -15.58
CA LEU A 415 6.34 -9.88 -15.12
C LEU A 415 7.54 -8.92 -15.07
N PRO A 416 7.35 -7.62 -15.37
CA PRO A 416 8.42 -6.61 -15.28
C PRO A 416 8.84 -6.33 -13.83
N VAL A 417 7.95 -6.66 -12.89
CA VAL A 417 8.09 -6.41 -11.46
C VAL A 417 7.50 -7.59 -10.70
N ARG A 418 8.10 -7.97 -9.58
CA ARG A 418 7.55 -8.93 -8.61
C ARG A 418 7.50 -8.30 -7.24
N GLY A 419 6.68 -8.81 -6.34
CA GLY A 419 6.59 -8.31 -4.97
C GLY A 419 7.19 -9.25 -3.94
N SER A 420 7.61 -8.66 -2.83
CA SER A 420 8.15 -9.35 -1.67
C SER A 420 7.60 -8.73 -0.40
N LEU A 421 7.18 -9.58 0.54
CA LEU A 421 6.83 -9.19 1.90
C LEU A 421 8.08 -9.24 2.75
N VAL A 422 8.59 -8.08 3.16
CA VAL A 422 9.85 -7.94 3.90
C VAL A 422 9.61 -7.36 5.29
N MET A 423 10.39 -7.82 6.26
CA MET A 423 10.39 -7.26 7.62
C MET A 423 11.56 -6.28 7.79
N GLU A 424 11.26 -4.99 7.95
CA GLU A 424 12.27 -3.94 8.10
C GLU A 424 11.97 -3.09 9.35
N ASN A 425 12.96 -2.97 10.25
CA ASN A 425 12.84 -2.23 11.52
C ASN A 425 11.64 -2.64 12.41
N GLY A 426 11.27 -3.93 12.40
CA GLY A 426 10.13 -4.45 13.17
C GLY A 426 8.77 -4.16 12.52
N GLN A 427 8.78 -3.66 11.29
CA GLN A 427 7.59 -3.39 10.50
C GLN A 427 7.60 -4.23 9.23
N GLN A 428 6.47 -4.89 8.93
CA GLN A 428 6.34 -5.61 7.69
C GLN A 428 5.93 -4.65 6.57
N GLN A 429 6.47 -4.85 5.37
CA GLN A 429 6.29 -3.97 4.23
C GLN A 429 6.15 -4.78 2.95
N VAL A 430 5.37 -4.26 1.98
CA VAL A 430 5.39 -4.78 0.60
C VAL A 430 6.37 -3.96 -0.21
N ARG A 431 7.36 -4.66 -0.75
CA ARG A 431 8.37 -4.12 -1.62
C ARG A 431 8.20 -4.73 -3.01
N LEU A 432 8.07 -3.87 -4.01
CA LEU A 432 8.12 -4.27 -5.41
C LEU A 432 9.57 -4.25 -5.89
N VAL A 433 9.97 -5.20 -6.72
CA VAL A 433 11.34 -5.38 -7.21
C VAL A 433 11.35 -5.55 -8.72
N LYS A 434 12.26 -4.86 -9.40
CA LYS A 434 12.44 -4.98 -10.85
C LYS A 434 13.02 -6.37 -11.18
N THR A 435 12.44 -7.03 -12.18
CA THR A 435 12.87 -8.36 -12.64
C THR A 435 13.86 -8.27 -13.80
N GLY A 436 14.52 -9.38 -14.13
CA GLY A 436 15.48 -9.47 -15.24
C GLY A 436 16.83 -8.81 -14.97
N ILE A 437 17.03 -8.26 -13.77
CA ILE A 437 18.26 -7.59 -13.31
C ILE A 437 18.64 -8.11 -11.92
N GLY A 438 19.93 -8.15 -11.61
CA GLY A 438 20.43 -8.59 -10.30
C GLY A 438 20.24 -10.09 -10.01
N GLY A 439 19.74 -10.88 -10.97
CA GLY A 439 19.41 -12.29 -10.76
C GLY A 439 17.99 -12.54 -10.23
N VAL A 440 17.10 -11.53 -10.26
CA VAL A 440 15.67 -11.69 -9.93
C VAL A 440 14.93 -12.25 -11.16
N PRO A 441 14.33 -13.45 -11.08
CA PRO A 441 13.63 -14.03 -12.23
C PRO A 441 12.34 -13.27 -12.55
N ALA A 442 12.04 -13.08 -13.84
CA ALA A 442 10.78 -12.45 -14.28
C ALA A 442 9.58 -13.41 -14.22
N SER A 443 9.85 -14.71 -14.37
CA SER A 443 8.80 -15.73 -14.48
C SER A 443 8.06 -15.96 -13.17
N VAL A 444 6.74 -15.87 -13.24
CA VAL A 444 5.79 -16.17 -12.15
C VAL A 444 4.89 -17.32 -12.59
N PRO A 445 4.77 -18.39 -11.79
CA PRO A 445 3.92 -19.52 -12.12
C PRO A 445 2.43 -19.17 -11.99
N ILE A 446 1.62 -19.73 -12.88
CA ILE A 446 0.16 -19.65 -12.84
C ILE A 446 -0.37 -21.01 -12.37
N LEU A 447 -0.93 -21.02 -11.16
CA LEU A 447 -1.39 -22.22 -10.48
C LEU A 447 -2.90 -22.38 -10.61
N LYS A 448 -3.32 -23.64 -10.78
CA LYS A 448 -4.73 -24.03 -10.80
C LYS A 448 -5.11 -24.57 -9.43
N ALA A 449 -6.25 -24.16 -8.92
CA ALA A 449 -6.78 -24.69 -7.67
C ALA A 449 -7.52 -26.01 -7.90
N VAL A 450 -7.49 -26.88 -6.91
CA VAL A 450 -8.18 -28.18 -6.92
C VAL A 450 -9.27 -28.17 -5.85
N ARG A 451 -10.51 -28.46 -6.25
CA ARG A 451 -11.66 -28.55 -5.34
C ARG A 451 -11.52 -29.75 -4.42
N ASP A 452 -11.67 -29.53 -3.11
CA ASP A 452 -11.90 -30.59 -2.15
C ASP A 452 -13.40 -30.87 -2.07
N GLU A 453 -13.82 -32.06 -2.51
CA GLU A 453 -15.23 -32.45 -2.54
C GLU A 453 -15.87 -32.48 -1.15
N LYS A 454 -15.09 -32.78 -0.10
CA LYS A 454 -15.60 -32.90 1.28
C LYS A 454 -15.96 -31.55 1.87
N THR A 455 -15.11 -30.55 1.65
CA THR A 455 -15.29 -29.21 2.22
C THR A 455 -15.94 -28.25 1.23
N GLY A 456 -15.75 -28.44 -0.07
CA GLY A 456 -16.15 -27.48 -1.10
C GLY A 456 -15.16 -26.33 -1.29
N LEU A 457 -14.05 -26.33 -0.54
CA LEU A 457 -12.98 -25.36 -0.66
C LEU A 457 -12.06 -25.72 -1.82
N ASP A 458 -11.46 -24.70 -2.42
CA ASP A 458 -10.42 -24.87 -3.44
C ASP A 458 -9.04 -24.90 -2.77
N ARG A 459 -8.09 -25.65 -3.31
CA ARG A 459 -6.76 -25.85 -2.71
C ARG A 459 -5.67 -25.63 -3.74
N ILE A 460 -4.68 -24.81 -3.40
CA ILE A 460 -3.43 -24.67 -4.15
C ILE A 460 -2.31 -25.29 -3.34
N THR A 461 -1.57 -26.22 -3.94
CA THR A 461 -0.40 -26.85 -3.32
C THR A 461 0.86 -26.21 -3.87
N LEU A 462 1.64 -25.62 -2.97
CA LEU A 462 2.94 -25.05 -3.30
C LEU A 462 4.03 -26.10 -3.06
N PRO A 463 5.03 -26.20 -3.96
CA PRO A 463 6.14 -27.12 -3.77
C PRO A 463 6.98 -26.73 -2.55
N SER A 464 7.74 -27.68 -2.03
CA SER A 464 8.76 -27.37 -1.03
C SER A 464 9.85 -26.51 -1.68
N VAL A 465 10.32 -25.50 -0.95
CA VAL A 465 11.46 -24.66 -1.36
C VAL A 465 12.46 -24.58 -0.20
N GLY A 466 13.67 -24.10 -0.46
CA GLY A 466 14.66 -23.91 0.61
C GLY A 466 14.02 -23.18 1.79
N GLY A 467 13.98 -23.79 2.97
CA GLY A 467 13.39 -23.15 4.15
C GLY A 467 11.90 -23.28 4.40
N ALA A 468 11.12 -23.90 3.51
CA ALA A 468 9.72 -24.22 3.77
C ALA A 468 9.31 -25.59 3.18
N PRO A 469 8.58 -26.42 3.96
CA PRO A 469 7.95 -27.62 3.42
C PRO A 469 6.88 -27.25 2.39
N SER A 470 6.39 -28.23 1.64
CA SER A 470 5.19 -28.03 0.81
C SER A 470 4.04 -27.50 1.67
N ARG A 471 3.33 -26.48 1.16
CA ARG A 471 2.23 -25.82 1.87
C ARG A 471 0.97 -25.86 1.05
N THR A 472 -0.18 -25.88 1.74
CA THR A 472 -1.48 -25.78 1.10
C THR A 472 -2.11 -24.44 1.41
N ILE A 473 -2.58 -23.76 0.38
CA ILE A 473 -3.42 -22.58 0.47
C ILE A 473 -4.86 -23.01 0.24
N LEU A 474 -5.76 -22.66 1.15
CA LEU A 474 -7.19 -22.87 1.02
C LEU A 474 -7.81 -21.62 0.41
N ILE A 475 -8.66 -21.79 -0.58
CA ILE A 475 -9.44 -20.72 -1.20
C ILE A 475 -10.90 -20.97 -0.88
N ASN A 476 -11.57 -19.98 -0.29
CA ASN A 476 -13.01 -19.99 -0.11
C ASN A 476 -13.69 -19.49 -1.40
N PRO A 477 -14.35 -20.37 -2.19
CA PRO A 477 -14.97 -19.96 -3.45
C PRO A 477 -16.32 -19.28 -3.27
N ALA A 478 -16.89 -19.30 -2.05
CA ALA A 478 -18.10 -18.55 -1.74
C ALA A 478 -17.79 -17.05 -1.84
N PRO A 479 -18.65 -16.24 -2.49
CA PRO A 479 -18.46 -14.80 -2.51
C PRO A 479 -18.53 -14.28 -1.07
N VAL A 480 -17.47 -13.64 -0.61
CA VAL A 480 -17.46 -12.95 0.68
C VAL A 480 -17.31 -11.46 0.44
N GLY A 481 -18.25 -10.68 0.99
CA GLY A 481 -18.07 -9.23 1.15
C GLY A 481 -17.01 -8.94 2.23
N PRO A 482 -16.69 -7.65 2.48
CA PRO A 482 -15.69 -7.25 3.49
C PRO A 482 -16.08 -7.64 4.94
N THR A 483 -17.31 -8.13 5.16
CA THR A 483 -17.83 -8.58 6.45
C THR A 483 -18.43 -9.98 6.33
N ALA A 484 -18.29 -10.78 7.39
CA ALA A 484 -18.95 -12.07 7.49
C ALA A 484 -20.48 -11.90 7.37
N PRO A 485 -21.19 -12.76 6.62
CA PRO A 485 -22.64 -12.66 6.48
C PRO A 485 -23.34 -12.73 7.85
N PRO A 486 -24.32 -11.86 8.14
CA PRO A 486 -25.06 -11.95 9.39
C PRO A 486 -25.81 -13.28 9.48
N HIS A 487 -25.79 -13.92 10.65
CA HIS A 487 -26.55 -15.15 10.94
C HIS A 487 -28.05 -14.88 11.09
N THR A 488 -28.66 -14.24 10.09
CA THR A 488 -30.11 -14.14 9.97
C THR A 488 -30.60 -15.38 9.20
N GLY A 489 -31.75 -15.94 9.58
CA GLY A 489 -32.32 -17.16 9.00
C GLY A 489 -32.70 -17.11 7.50
N ASN A 490 -32.27 -16.06 6.78
CA ASN A 490 -32.57 -15.82 5.36
C ASN A 490 -31.39 -16.14 4.43
N SER A 491 -30.30 -16.74 4.91
CA SER A 491 -29.12 -17.06 4.09
C SER A 491 -28.88 -18.56 3.96
N SER A 492 -28.52 -19.00 2.75
CA SER A 492 -28.10 -20.40 2.52
C SER A 492 -26.79 -20.67 3.27
N PRO A 493 -26.56 -21.90 3.78
CA PRO A 493 -25.31 -22.24 4.43
C PRO A 493 -24.11 -21.93 3.53
N ALA A 494 -23.07 -21.32 4.07
CA ALA A 494 -21.84 -21.00 3.34
C ALA A 494 -20.63 -21.05 4.30
N PRO A 495 -19.43 -21.39 3.80
CA PRO A 495 -18.21 -21.35 4.60
C PRO A 495 -17.87 -19.92 5.02
N VAL A 496 -17.54 -19.74 6.29
CA VAL A 496 -17.13 -18.45 6.84
C VAL A 496 -15.62 -18.44 7.04
N THR A 497 -14.95 -17.52 6.35
CA THR A 497 -13.52 -17.26 6.57
C THR A 497 -13.37 -16.39 7.82
N PRO A 498 -12.47 -16.74 8.77
CA PRO A 498 -12.15 -15.86 9.89
C PRO A 498 -11.68 -14.49 9.39
N VAL A 499 -12.23 -13.41 9.96
CA VAL A 499 -11.87 -12.03 9.58
C VAL A 499 -10.74 -11.55 10.47
N HIS A 500 -9.69 -11.03 9.86
CA HIS A 500 -8.60 -10.39 10.58
C HIS A 500 -8.92 -8.92 10.86
N THR A 501 -8.86 -8.49 12.12
CA THR A 501 -9.16 -7.10 12.55
C THR A 501 -7.98 -6.38 13.21
N GLY A 502 -6.82 -7.03 13.34
CA GLY A 502 -5.72 -6.55 14.18
C GLY A 502 -4.65 -5.69 13.47
N THR A 503 -4.56 -5.72 12.14
CA THR A 503 -3.49 -5.00 11.42
C THR A 503 -4.01 -3.71 10.81
N THR A 504 -3.41 -2.57 11.18
CA THR A 504 -3.60 -1.31 10.47
C THR A 504 -2.72 -1.28 9.22
N VAL A 505 -3.32 -0.98 8.07
CA VAL A 505 -2.61 -0.88 6.78
C VAL A 505 -2.45 0.60 6.43
N LYS A 506 -1.24 1.05 6.10
CA LYS A 506 -1.03 2.38 5.53
C LYS A 506 -0.21 2.29 4.25
N GLN A 507 -0.59 3.13 3.28
CA GLN A 507 0.22 3.35 2.09
C GLN A 507 1.52 4.06 2.49
N ALA A 508 2.61 3.80 1.76
CA ALA A 508 3.81 4.61 1.89
C ALA A 508 3.56 6.06 1.44
N ASP A 509 4.08 7.03 2.20
CA ASP A 509 3.92 8.47 1.95
C ASP A 509 4.56 8.91 0.62
N SER A 510 5.59 8.19 0.16
CA SER A 510 6.20 8.34 -1.16
C SER A 510 6.72 6.99 -1.68
N ILE A 511 6.63 6.79 -3.00
CA ILE A 511 7.19 5.61 -3.67
C ILE A 511 8.63 5.94 -4.03
N VAL A 512 9.58 5.57 -3.18
CA VAL A 512 11.03 5.79 -3.42
C VAL A 512 11.66 4.53 -3.99
N THR A 513 12.33 4.66 -5.14
CA THR A 513 13.12 3.58 -5.72
C THR A 513 14.49 3.52 -5.05
N THR A 514 14.82 2.37 -4.44
CA THR A 514 16.08 2.14 -3.72
C THR A 514 16.78 0.90 -4.24
N SER A 515 18.12 0.88 -4.18
CA SER A 515 18.91 -0.32 -4.47
C SER A 515 18.73 -1.36 -3.37
N PHE A 516 18.39 -2.59 -3.73
CA PHE A 516 18.13 -3.69 -2.82
C PHE A 516 19.03 -4.89 -3.12
N PRO A 517 19.59 -5.59 -2.11
CA PRO A 517 20.45 -6.75 -2.32
C PRO A 517 19.69 -7.88 -3.03
N ALA A 518 20.18 -8.29 -4.20
CA ALA A 518 19.46 -9.23 -5.05
C ALA A 518 19.56 -10.70 -4.56
N ASP A 519 20.54 -11.02 -3.71
CA ASP A 519 20.70 -12.35 -3.10
C ASP A 519 19.52 -12.74 -2.19
N ASP A 520 18.80 -11.75 -1.65
CA ASP A 520 17.60 -11.98 -0.85
C ASP A 520 16.35 -12.22 -1.72
N LEU A 521 16.42 -11.98 -3.03
CA LEU A 521 15.29 -11.96 -3.98
C LEU A 521 15.33 -13.06 -5.05
N LYS A 522 16.30 -13.98 -4.98
CA LYS A 522 16.45 -15.08 -5.97
C LYS A 522 15.33 -16.12 -5.91
N GLU A 523 14.61 -16.22 -4.78
CA GLU A 523 13.56 -17.22 -4.53
C GLU A 523 12.27 -16.58 -4.00
N LEU A 524 11.74 -15.60 -4.75
CA LEU A 524 10.44 -15.00 -4.44
C LEU A 524 9.33 -16.06 -4.49
N GLN A 525 8.51 -16.09 -3.45
CA GLN A 525 7.37 -17.00 -3.33
C GLN A 525 6.08 -16.29 -3.71
N ASP A 526 5.83 -16.26 -5.00
CA ASP A 526 4.66 -15.66 -5.59
C ASP A 526 4.09 -16.56 -6.69
N PHE A 527 2.81 -16.40 -6.96
CA PHE A 527 2.11 -17.10 -8.01
C PHE A 527 0.90 -16.29 -8.45
N ILE A 528 0.35 -16.66 -9.60
CA ILE A 528 -0.95 -16.16 -10.06
C ILE A 528 -1.95 -17.31 -10.03
N TYR A 529 -3.19 -17.03 -9.67
CA TYR A 529 -4.31 -17.94 -9.90
C TYR A 529 -5.49 -17.15 -10.46
N TRP A 530 -6.46 -17.85 -11.04
CA TRP A 530 -7.66 -17.24 -11.59
C TRP A 530 -8.83 -17.37 -10.63
N GLN A 531 -9.64 -16.32 -10.51
CA GLN A 531 -10.94 -16.35 -9.85
C GLN A 531 -12.02 -15.74 -10.76
N PRO A 532 -13.32 -16.04 -10.54
CA PRO A 532 -14.38 -15.31 -11.22
C PRO A 532 -14.35 -13.82 -10.89
N ASP A 533 -14.62 -12.98 -11.87
CA ASP A 533 -14.70 -11.53 -11.68
C ASP A 533 -15.97 -11.10 -10.90
N ALA A 534 -16.11 -9.79 -10.70
CA ALA A 534 -17.24 -9.20 -9.98
C ALA A 534 -18.60 -9.44 -10.64
N THR A 535 -18.62 -9.62 -11.97
CA THR A 535 -19.86 -9.94 -12.71
C THR A 535 -20.25 -11.41 -12.53
N GLY A 536 -19.29 -12.25 -12.15
CA GLY A 536 -19.43 -13.69 -12.06
C GLY A 536 -19.42 -14.40 -13.41
N SER A 537 -19.40 -13.66 -14.53
CA SER A 537 -19.40 -14.18 -15.91
C SER A 537 -18.01 -14.20 -16.55
N GLY A 538 -17.10 -13.35 -16.07
CA GLY A 538 -15.71 -13.28 -16.51
C GLY A 538 -14.74 -13.85 -15.47
N VAL A 539 -13.45 -13.69 -15.74
CA VAL A 539 -12.36 -14.17 -14.89
C VAL A 539 -11.33 -13.07 -14.72
N GLU A 540 -10.70 -13.03 -13.54
CA GLU A 540 -9.60 -12.12 -13.27
C GLU A 540 -8.38 -12.89 -12.69
N PRO A 541 -7.16 -12.51 -13.08
CA PRO A 541 -5.96 -13.08 -12.52
C PRO A 541 -5.62 -12.37 -11.21
N ILE A 542 -5.31 -13.15 -10.18
CA ILE A 542 -4.90 -12.66 -8.85
C ILE A 542 -3.44 -13.04 -8.64
N TYR A 543 -2.60 -12.03 -8.46
CA TYR A 543 -1.21 -12.18 -8.06
C TYR A 543 -1.14 -12.27 -6.54
N VAL A 544 -0.50 -13.31 -6.04
CA VAL A 544 -0.32 -13.58 -4.61
C VAL A 544 1.17 -13.64 -4.33
N MET A 545 1.63 -12.81 -3.39
CA MET A 545 2.98 -12.89 -2.83
C MET A 545 2.94 -13.43 -1.40
N GLN A 546 3.97 -14.15 -1.00
CA GLN A 546 4.13 -14.70 0.33
C GLN A 546 5.32 -14.07 1.07
N SER A 547 5.28 -14.13 2.40
CA SER A 547 6.43 -13.77 3.22
C SER A 547 7.57 -14.78 3.03
N ASP A 548 8.81 -14.33 3.21
CA ASP A 548 9.93 -15.26 3.25
C ASP A 548 9.70 -16.25 4.42
N PRO A 549 9.81 -17.57 4.22
CA PRO A 549 9.76 -18.56 5.30
C PRO A 549 10.71 -18.29 6.48
N LEU A 550 11.82 -17.58 6.25
CA LEU A 550 12.74 -17.16 7.30
C LEU A 550 12.28 -15.89 8.04
N ASP A 551 11.37 -15.12 7.43
CA ASP A 551 10.63 -14.00 8.04
C ASP A 551 9.26 -14.49 8.49
N SER A 552 9.25 -15.33 9.54
CA SER A 552 8.01 -15.94 10.07
C SER A 552 7.92 -15.91 11.59
N GLY A 553 6.80 -15.37 12.08
CA GLY A 553 6.44 -15.34 13.50
C GLY A 553 7.45 -14.58 14.34
N ARG A 554 8.35 -15.32 15.00
CA ARG A 554 9.39 -14.75 15.87
C ARG A 554 10.73 -14.52 15.18
N PHE A 555 10.89 -14.96 13.93
CA PHE A 555 12.18 -14.90 13.23
C PHE A 555 12.15 -13.89 12.10
N THR A 556 13.32 -13.29 11.86
CA THR A 556 13.63 -12.63 10.60
C THR A 556 14.92 -13.20 10.03
N ARG A 557 15.03 -13.29 8.71
CA ARG A 557 16.24 -13.71 7.99
C ARG A 557 17.44 -12.87 8.41
N LYS A 558 17.25 -11.55 8.51
CA LYS A 558 18.29 -10.59 8.95
C LYS A 558 18.81 -10.92 10.35
N GLN A 559 17.91 -11.26 11.28
CA GLN A 559 18.32 -11.62 12.63
C GLN A 559 18.98 -12.99 12.68
N LEU A 560 18.46 -13.98 11.94
CA LEU A 560 19.07 -15.30 11.82
C LEU A 560 20.49 -15.20 11.25
N ASP A 561 20.71 -14.40 10.20
CA ASP A 561 22.04 -14.16 9.63
C ASP A 561 22.99 -13.53 10.66
N LYS A 562 22.54 -12.45 11.32
CA LYS A 562 23.32 -11.76 12.35
C LYS A 562 23.74 -12.70 13.49
N LYS A 563 22.91 -13.68 13.81
CA LYS A 563 23.11 -14.63 14.91
C LYS A 563 23.63 -15.99 14.48
N PHE A 564 23.84 -16.20 13.18
CA PHE A 564 24.35 -17.46 12.64
C PHE A 564 25.74 -17.84 13.16
N LYS A 565 26.50 -16.87 13.69
CA LYS A 565 27.75 -17.13 14.44
C LYS A 565 27.56 -18.07 15.65
N HIS A 566 26.34 -18.20 16.16
CA HIS A 566 26.00 -19.11 17.24
C HIS A 566 25.43 -20.46 16.74
N ALA A 567 25.27 -20.67 15.43
CA ALA A 567 24.68 -21.89 14.88
C ALA A 567 25.48 -23.15 15.27
N ILE A 568 26.79 -23.01 15.49
CA ILE A 568 27.65 -24.08 15.98
C ILE A 568 27.25 -24.60 17.37
N ASP A 569 26.75 -23.72 18.25
CA ASP A 569 26.24 -24.11 19.56
C ASP A 569 24.98 -24.98 19.45
N PHE A 570 24.23 -24.77 18.36
CA PHE A 570 23.06 -25.54 17.98
C PHE A 570 23.39 -26.81 17.17
N GLY A 571 24.68 -27.10 16.96
CA GLY A 571 25.13 -28.32 16.26
C GLY A 571 25.27 -28.16 14.74
N ILE A 572 25.24 -26.92 14.23
CA ILE A 572 25.40 -26.64 12.80
C ILE A 572 26.85 -26.23 12.55
N SER A 573 27.63 -27.14 11.97
CA SER A 573 29.05 -26.92 11.64
C SER A 573 29.27 -26.18 10.31
N ASP A 574 28.21 -26.03 9.50
CA ASP A 574 28.27 -25.33 8.22
C ASP A 574 28.61 -23.84 8.44
N THR A 575 29.75 -23.38 7.91
CA THR A 575 30.17 -21.96 8.01
C THR A 575 29.58 -21.07 6.92
N LYS A 576 29.08 -21.69 5.84
CA LYS A 576 28.44 -20.96 4.73
C LYS A 576 27.06 -20.47 5.16
N LYS A 577 26.85 -19.17 5.05
CA LYS A 577 25.54 -18.54 5.25
C LYS A 577 24.76 -18.59 3.96
N ASN A 578 23.71 -19.39 3.93
CA ASN A 578 22.76 -19.46 2.83
C ASN A 578 21.38 -19.81 3.38
N ARG A 579 20.38 -19.85 2.50
CA ARG A 579 18.98 -20.12 2.90
C ARG A 579 18.81 -21.45 3.62
N GLU A 580 19.50 -22.51 3.19
CA GLU A 580 19.44 -23.82 3.81
C GLU A 580 20.04 -23.82 5.22
N THR A 581 21.20 -23.18 5.42
CA THR A 581 21.84 -23.16 6.73
C THR A 581 21.11 -22.24 7.72
N LEU A 582 20.59 -21.10 7.27
CA LEU A 582 19.72 -20.24 8.07
C LEU A 582 18.40 -20.95 8.45
N THR A 583 17.87 -21.77 7.55
CA THR A 583 16.71 -22.64 7.82
C THR A 583 17.02 -23.63 8.91
N LYS A 584 18.11 -24.39 8.78
CA LYS A 584 18.55 -25.33 9.83
C LYS A 584 18.67 -24.62 11.17
N PHE A 585 19.27 -23.42 11.18
CA PHE A 585 19.42 -22.65 12.42
C PHE A 585 18.09 -22.24 13.04
N ARG A 586 17.14 -21.74 12.24
CA ARG A 586 15.77 -21.47 12.68
C ARG A 586 15.11 -22.72 13.27
N ASP A 587 15.23 -23.85 12.58
CA ASP A 587 14.56 -25.10 12.96
C ASP A 587 15.15 -25.68 14.25
N GLU A 588 16.46 -25.60 14.45
CA GLU A 588 17.12 -25.97 15.71
C GLU A 588 16.71 -25.06 16.88
N VAL A 589 16.56 -23.76 16.64
CA VAL A 589 16.04 -22.85 17.68
C VAL A 589 14.59 -23.20 18.03
N ASN A 590 13.75 -23.52 17.04
CA ASN A 590 12.39 -24.00 17.28
C ASN A 590 12.35 -25.34 18.02
N ALA A 591 13.22 -26.28 17.64
CA ALA A 591 13.36 -27.57 18.31
C ALA A 591 13.76 -27.40 19.78
N HIS A 592 14.72 -26.50 20.06
CA HIS A 592 15.08 -26.13 21.44
C HIS A 592 13.88 -25.58 22.21
N LEU A 593 13.10 -24.68 21.62
CA LEU A 593 11.92 -24.09 22.28
C LEU A 593 10.77 -25.08 22.47
N ALA A 594 10.65 -26.10 21.61
CA ALA A 594 9.63 -27.14 21.68
C ALA A 594 10.03 -28.32 22.56
N ASP A 595 11.31 -28.45 22.91
CA ASP A 595 11.80 -29.48 23.81
C ASP A 595 11.15 -29.34 25.19
N LYS A 596 10.61 -30.45 25.70
CA LYS A 596 9.91 -30.53 26.98
C LYS A 596 10.81 -30.19 28.17
N GLU A 597 12.12 -30.31 28.00
CA GLU A 597 13.11 -30.02 29.03
C GLU A 597 13.59 -28.57 29.01
N THR A 598 13.20 -27.81 27.98
CA THR A 598 13.47 -26.38 27.92
C THR A 598 12.49 -25.62 28.82
N VAL A 599 13.02 -24.81 29.72
CA VAL A 599 12.26 -24.03 30.70
C VAL A 599 12.54 -22.53 30.56
N GLU A 600 11.53 -21.70 30.78
CA GLU A 600 11.73 -20.25 30.94
C GLU A 600 12.52 -20.01 32.24
N ARG A 601 13.74 -19.50 32.12
CA ARG A 601 14.68 -19.27 33.22
C ARG A 601 15.40 -17.94 33.05
N GLY A 602 14.76 -16.90 33.58
CA GLY A 602 15.38 -15.60 33.80
C GLY A 602 15.31 -14.64 32.60
N THR A 603 16.14 -13.60 32.63
CA THR A 603 16.07 -12.47 31.69
C THR A 603 17.44 -12.09 31.17
N TYR A 604 17.51 -11.47 30.00
CA TYR A 604 18.76 -10.98 29.43
C TYR A 604 18.97 -9.51 29.78
N ARG A 605 20.05 -9.21 30.51
CA ARG A 605 20.28 -7.88 31.11
C ARG A 605 20.24 -6.72 30.11
N ARG A 606 20.65 -6.96 28.87
CA ARG A 606 20.73 -5.91 27.82
C ARG A 606 19.40 -5.66 27.12
N GLU A 607 18.39 -6.51 27.31
CA GLU A 607 17.09 -6.39 26.66
C GLU A 607 15.98 -6.44 27.71
N LYS A 608 15.43 -5.28 28.06
CA LYS A 608 14.40 -5.15 29.08
C LYS A 608 13.15 -5.96 28.70
N GLY A 609 12.64 -6.76 29.64
CA GLY A 609 11.46 -7.59 29.42
C GLY A 609 11.70 -8.83 28.54
N SER A 610 12.96 -9.13 28.21
CA SER A 610 13.32 -10.37 27.53
C SER A 610 13.10 -11.60 28.41
N LYS A 611 12.85 -12.73 27.75
CA LYS A 611 12.69 -14.05 28.36
C LYS A 611 13.79 -14.98 27.86
N VAL A 612 14.42 -15.71 28.76
CA VAL A 612 15.46 -16.69 28.43
C VAL A 612 14.89 -18.11 28.59
N TYR A 613 15.04 -18.93 27.57
CA TYR A 613 14.60 -20.33 27.53
C TYR A 613 15.82 -21.24 27.57
N PHE A 614 16.00 -21.96 28.67
CA PHE A 614 17.18 -22.76 28.97
C PHE A 614 16.87 -24.24 28.97
N ASN A 615 17.76 -25.02 28.36
CA ASN A 615 17.69 -26.48 28.38
C ASN A 615 18.88 -27.04 29.19
N PRO A 616 18.63 -27.75 30.31
CA PRO A 616 19.69 -28.22 31.20
C PRO A 616 20.53 -29.37 30.62
N LYS A 617 20.03 -30.10 29.61
CA LYS A 617 20.81 -31.18 28.98
C LYS A 617 21.78 -30.65 27.94
N SER A 618 21.31 -29.79 27.06
CA SER A 618 22.15 -29.21 26.01
C SER A 618 23.00 -28.03 26.52
N MET A 619 22.65 -27.49 27.69
CA MET A 619 23.16 -26.24 28.26
C MET A 619 22.93 -25.04 27.34
N ARG A 620 21.97 -25.10 26.40
CA ARG A 620 21.66 -24.02 25.46
C ARG A 620 20.67 -23.04 26.07
N VAL A 621 20.80 -21.78 25.69
CA VAL A 621 19.83 -20.72 25.94
C VAL A 621 19.33 -20.14 24.63
N VAL A 622 18.04 -19.81 24.60
CA VAL A 622 17.40 -18.99 23.56
C VAL A 622 16.76 -17.79 24.22
N ILE A 623 17.05 -16.60 23.70
CA ILE A 623 16.59 -15.33 24.24
C ILE A 623 15.52 -14.78 23.30
N LEU A 624 14.34 -14.51 23.85
CA LEU A 624 13.27 -13.82 23.17
C LEU A 624 13.11 -12.42 23.76
N LYS A 625 12.85 -11.43 22.92
CA LYS A 625 12.47 -10.08 23.34
C LYS A 625 11.10 -10.09 24.02
N ALA A 626 10.74 -8.97 24.64
CA ALA A 626 9.41 -8.79 25.25
C ALA A 626 8.26 -9.01 24.25
N ASN A 627 8.46 -8.66 22.98
CA ASN A 627 7.49 -8.85 21.91
C ASN A 627 7.46 -10.28 21.32
N GLY A 628 8.24 -11.21 21.89
CA GLY A 628 8.32 -12.60 21.46
C GLY A 628 9.33 -12.89 20.34
N ASP A 629 9.94 -11.87 19.74
CA ASP A 629 10.90 -12.04 18.65
C ASP A 629 12.21 -12.67 19.14
N PHE A 630 12.81 -13.51 18.31
CA PHE A 630 14.11 -14.11 18.57
C PHE A 630 15.20 -13.04 18.63
N LEU A 631 15.91 -12.97 19.75
CA LEU A 631 17.04 -12.07 19.93
C LEU A 631 18.37 -12.78 19.63
N SER A 632 18.65 -13.90 20.28
CA SER A 632 19.91 -14.64 20.16
C SER A 632 19.79 -15.98 20.89
N GLY A 633 20.79 -16.84 20.74
CA GLY A 633 20.97 -18.02 21.60
C GLY A 633 22.40 -18.49 21.53
N TRP A 634 22.85 -19.24 22.53
CA TRP A 634 24.20 -19.84 22.61
C TRP A 634 24.23 -20.95 23.67
N LYS A 635 25.35 -21.67 23.75
CA LYS A 635 25.60 -22.66 24.80
C LYS A 635 26.26 -22.01 26.01
N ILE A 636 25.74 -22.28 27.21
CA ILE A 636 26.31 -21.85 28.49
C ILE A 636 27.46 -22.76 28.88
N ASP A 637 28.61 -22.16 29.20
CA ASP A 637 29.71 -22.85 29.86
C ASP A 637 29.60 -22.67 31.38
N PRO A 638 29.29 -23.73 32.15
CA PRO A 638 29.18 -23.65 33.62
C PRO A 638 30.51 -23.37 34.32
N LYS A 639 31.65 -23.44 33.61
CA LYS A 639 32.97 -23.17 34.18
C LYS A 639 33.32 -21.67 34.14
N GLU A 640 32.77 -20.93 33.19
CA GLU A 640 32.97 -19.49 33.08
C GLU A 640 32.14 -18.71 34.10
N GLU A 641 32.67 -17.58 34.56
CA GLU A 641 32.03 -16.73 35.57
C GLU A 641 30.61 -16.30 35.15
N ASN A 642 30.44 -15.85 33.91
CA ASN A 642 29.13 -15.44 33.39
C ASN A 642 28.14 -16.62 33.34
N GLY A 643 28.62 -17.82 33.02
CA GLY A 643 27.78 -19.02 33.01
C GLY A 643 27.33 -19.42 34.40
N LYS A 644 28.21 -19.33 35.41
CA LYS A 644 27.85 -19.55 36.82
C LYS A 644 26.81 -18.54 37.30
N ILE A 645 27.04 -17.25 37.03
CA ILE A 645 26.10 -16.18 37.41
C ILE A 645 24.72 -16.45 36.80
N TYR A 646 24.63 -16.82 35.52
CA TYR A 646 23.36 -17.14 34.90
C TYR A 646 22.68 -18.36 35.56
N LEU A 647 23.44 -19.44 35.80
CA LEU A 647 22.90 -20.64 36.43
C LEU A 647 22.43 -20.38 37.87
N GLU A 648 23.06 -19.48 38.60
CA GLU A 648 22.66 -19.15 39.98
C GLU A 648 21.50 -18.14 40.04
N THR A 649 21.55 -17.09 39.21
CA THR A 649 20.68 -15.91 39.34
C THR A 649 19.58 -15.84 38.29
N GLY A 650 19.71 -16.57 37.18
CA GLY A 650 18.87 -16.42 36.00
C GLY A 650 19.13 -15.13 35.20
N VAL A 651 20.12 -14.31 35.58
CA VAL A 651 20.46 -13.10 34.83
C VAL A 651 21.51 -13.45 33.79
N LEU A 652 21.14 -13.32 32.52
CA LEU A 652 21.99 -13.61 31.36
C LEU A 652 22.66 -12.35 30.80
#